data_AF-A0A971RFX7-F1
#
_entry.id   AF-A0A971RFX7-F1
#
_cell.length_a   1.000
_cell.length_b   1.000
_cell.length_c   1.000
_cell.angle_alpha   90.00
_cell.angle_beta   90.00
_cell.angle_gamma   90.00
#
_symmetry.space_group_name_H-M   'P 1'
#
loop_
_entity.id
_entity.type
_entity.pdbx_description
1 polymer ?
#
loop_
_entity_poly.entity_id
_entity_poly.type
_entity_poly.pdbx_seq_one_letter_code
_entity_poly.pdbx_strand_id
1 'polypeptide(L)'
;MLEQLIHHGVIVPDPPEAPGLSIVLRGQQIALTPAQEEMALAWAAKKDTPYVQDPVFVNNFLGDFAAALGVAGELSLQEIDFSAYEALIDRQRAVKAGLSKEERRDAAAERKRLREAQKAEFGYAIVDGQRVELGTYMVEPSGIFMGRGQHPLRGRWKVGARRQDITLNSSPDNHAALGEGWDEIVWQPESLWVARWKDRLTDKLKYIWLSDTAPVKQEREADKFDQALQLDKKLAEVQAAIHRGIQSDNERQRMVATACYLIDALCLRVGDEKDADEADTVGATTLRPEHVTLHADGVAEFDFLGKDSVHWHKKLDLPPHVYRSFSELIANARPSHAGEDDTSPSAGLPQLFPDVTSSQVNAFFSRILPGLSAKKFRTYYATVTVQHKLQRARVRASDPEYKKWQVANEANLAAAELCNHTKQVSGNWETTQGRYEERISKATDRVAAARKKRREANSQLRALQEEAQEAAAQASDDRREQIALRYERRLEVARRRVEQADLRVERASQAVAKLKAQFDIARRKRQWNTSTSLKSYIDPRVYQRWGEKVDYDALGSFYPTALRRKYAWVREIDLEVPGEHLVRPCLPADLEQVVELLQRASGEDWTEEEVGTRFLPVLGQAWRVALVALNQEDDVLALATLGPVFQQGQAQLVDCFAVVDEGARTPDLSEQLAAELTRQFERFCLDHPVRRGQEPYRISPQDERWYRWAPGLPEALGLLKKPDQEECSAGEVADGSPSEAVAQ
;
A
#
# COMPACT_ATOMS: atom_id res chain seq x y z
N MET A 1 10.27 10.66 20.24
CA MET A 1 9.73 9.43 20.88
C MET A 1 8.22 9.61 20.95
N LEU A 2 7.43 8.58 21.25
CA LEU A 2 6.00 8.76 21.50
C LEU A 2 5.82 9.46 22.85
N GLU A 3 4.88 10.39 22.90
CA GLU A 3 4.41 11.05 24.12
C GLU A 3 3.11 10.40 24.60
N GLN A 4 2.30 9.88 23.67
CA GLN A 4 1.02 9.24 23.94
C GLN A 4 0.76 8.04 23.02
N LEU A 5 0.24 6.95 23.58
CA LEU A 5 -0.26 5.78 22.88
C LEU A 5 -1.46 5.17 23.63
N ILE A 6 -2.66 5.43 23.13
CA ILE A 6 -3.92 4.94 23.69
C ILE A 6 -4.56 4.00 22.67
N HIS A 7 -4.97 2.79 23.09
CA HIS A 7 -5.63 1.81 22.22
C HIS A 7 -6.51 0.86 23.05
N HIS A 8 -7.41 0.12 22.40
CA HIS A 8 -8.30 -0.85 23.06
C HIS A 8 -7.73 -2.28 23.14
N GLY A 9 -6.40 -2.43 23.15
CA GLY A 9 -5.76 -3.76 23.06
C GLY A 9 -5.85 -4.39 21.67
N VAL A 10 -5.91 -5.72 21.62
CA VAL A 10 -5.99 -6.51 20.38
C VAL A 10 -6.98 -7.66 20.52
N ILE A 11 -7.52 -8.13 19.40
CA ILE A 11 -8.43 -9.29 19.36
C ILE A 11 -7.61 -10.58 19.31
N VAL A 12 -7.81 -11.44 20.31
CA VAL A 12 -7.37 -12.84 20.28
C VAL A 12 -8.54 -13.66 19.73
N PRO A 13 -8.44 -14.26 18.54
CA PRO A 13 -9.53 -15.04 17.96
C PRO A 13 -9.85 -16.27 18.80
N ASP A 14 -11.13 -16.58 18.98
CA ASP A 14 -11.56 -17.83 19.58
C ASP A 14 -11.19 -19.02 18.67
N PRO A 15 -10.84 -20.19 19.24
CA PRO A 15 -10.63 -21.39 18.46
C PRO A 15 -11.94 -21.83 17.77
N PRO A 16 -11.86 -22.56 16.64
CA PRO A 16 -13.02 -23.14 15.99
C PRO A 16 -13.86 -24.00 16.94
N GLU A 17 -15.19 -23.99 16.76
CA GLU A 17 -16.09 -24.85 17.51
C GLU A 17 -15.75 -26.33 17.28
N ALA A 18 -15.64 -27.07 18.37
CA ALA A 18 -15.34 -28.50 18.42
C ALA A 18 -16.58 -29.31 17.96
N PRO A 19 -16.57 -29.98 16.80
CA PRO A 19 -17.73 -30.72 16.30
C PRO A 19 -18.06 -32.00 17.08
N GLY A 20 -17.20 -32.45 18.01
CA GLY A 20 -17.42 -33.66 18.81
C GLY A 20 -17.33 -34.94 17.99
N LEU A 21 -16.48 -34.95 16.97
CA LEU A 21 -16.22 -36.10 16.11
C LEU A 21 -15.11 -36.99 16.69
N SER A 22 -14.88 -38.12 16.04
CA SER A 22 -13.82 -39.06 16.39
C SER A 22 -12.97 -39.36 15.17
N ILE A 23 -11.74 -39.80 15.41
CA ILE A 23 -10.87 -40.40 14.40
C ILE A 23 -10.79 -41.91 14.62
N VAL A 24 -10.36 -42.65 13.60
CA VAL A 24 -9.92 -44.04 13.78
C VAL A 24 -8.41 -44.06 13.78
N LEU A 25 -7.80 -44.47 14.89
CA LEU A 25 -6.37 -44.63 15.05
C LEU A 25 -6.04 -46.12 15.25
N ARG A 26 -5.26 -46.72 14.36
CA ARG A 26 -4.87 -48.14 14.42
C ARG A 26 -6.07 -49.08 14.61
N GLY A 27 -7.17 -48.77 13.95
CA GLY A 27 -8.44 -49.52 14.02
C GLY A 27 -9.31 -49.23 15.26
N GLN A 28 -8.88 -48.35 16.17
CA GLN A 28 -9.65 -47.94 17.34
C GLN A 28 -10.25 -46.54 17.15
N GLN A 29 -11.53 -46.40 17.49
CA GLN A 29 -12.19 -45.09 17.46
C GLN A 29 -11.80 -44.29 18.71
N ILE A 30 -11.28 -43.07 18.50
CA ILE A 30 -10.83 -42.19 19.57
C ILE A 30 -11.60 -40.87 19.48
N ALA A 31 -12.26 -40.50 20.59
CA ALA A 31 -12.85 -39.18 20.76
C ALA A 31 -11.75 -38.14 21.03
N LEU A 32 -11.81 -37.01 20.34
CA LEU A 32 -10.82 -35.95 20.45
C LEU A 32 -11.25 -34.87 21.45
N THR A 33 -10.27 -34.29 22.13
CA THR A 33 -10.45 -33.05 22.90
C THR A 33 -10.59 -31.85 21.95
N PRO A 34 -11.17 -30.71 22.40
CA PRO A 34 -11.32 -29.52 21.54
C PRO A 34 -10.02 -29.07 20.86
N ALA A 35 -8.88 -29.11 21.56
CA ALA A 35 -7.58 -28.75 20.98
C ALA A 35 -7.11 -29.74 19.90
N GLN A 36 -7.37 -31.04 20.09
CA GLN A 36 -7.05 -32.05 19.08
C GLN A 36 -8.01 -31.95 17.87
N GLU A 37 -9.28 -31.61 18.08
CA GLU A 37 -10.23 -31.37 17.00
C GLU A 37 -9.81 -30.17 16.14
N GLU A 38 -9.30 -29.09 16.75
CA GLU A 38 -8.75 -27.95 16.03
C GLU A 38 -7.63 -28.38 15.07
N MET A 39 -6.71 -29.24 15.53
CA MET A 39 -5.66 -29.81 14.69
C MET A 39 -6.22 -30.66 13.55
N ALA A 40 -7.18 -31.54 13.84
CA ALA A 40 -7.81 -32.42 12.86
C ALA A 40 -8.58 -31.63 11.79
N LEU A 41 -9.31 -30.59 12.17
CA LEU A 41 -9.99 -29.66 11.26
C LEU A 41 -9.00 -28.93 10.36
N ALA A 42 -7.90 -28.42 10.94
CA ALA A 42 -6.85 -27.73 10.18
C ALA A 42 -6.19 -28.67 9.16
N TRP A 43 -5.97 -29.94 9.51
CA TRP A 43 -5.45 -30.96 8.60
C TRP A 43 -6.44 -31.32 7.48
N ALA A 44 -7.69 -31.64 7.84
CA ALA A 44 -8.74 -31.96 6.87
C ALA A 44 -8.95 -30.83 5.84
N ALA A 45 -8.76 -29.58 6.26
CA ALA A 45 -8.81 -28.43 5.35
C ALA A 45 -7.71 -28.42 4.27
N LYS A 46 -6.62 -29.18 4.44
CA LYS A 46 -5.48 -29.29 3.51
C LYS A 46 -5.55 -30.47 2.54
N LYS A 47 -6.52 -31.38 2.68
CA LYS A 47 -6.59 -32.65 1.92
C LYS A 47 -6.44 -32.51 0.38
N ASP A 48 -6.93 -31.42 -0.20
CA ASP A 48 -6.88 -31.16 -1.66
C ASP A 48 -5.75 -30.21 -2.07
N THR A 49 -4.77 -29.99 -1.19
CA THR A 49 -3.64 -29.10 -1.45
C THR A 49 -2.36 -29.88 -1.69
N PRO A 50 -1.36 -29.35 -2.43
CA PRO A 50 -0.08 -30.03 -2.62
C PRO A 50 0.68 -30.32 -1.30
N TYR A 51 0.32 -29.66 -0.21
CA TYR A 51 0.99 -29.84 1.09
C TYR A 51 0.82 -31.24 1.67
N VAL A 52 -0.30 -31.92 1.43
CA VAL A 52 -0.48 -33.30 1.93
C VAL A 52 0.34 -34.33 1.16
N GLN A 53 0.98 -33.93 0.06
CA GLN A 53 1.93 -34.75 -0.69
C GLN A 53 3.38 -34.51 -0.27
N ASP A 54 3.64 -33.52 0.58
CA ASP A 54 4.98 -33.17 1.06
C ASP A 54 5.34 -34.02 2.29
N PRO A 55 6.32 -34.93 2.21
CA PRO A 55 6.62 -35.86 3.31
C PRO A 55 7.04 -35.15 4.60
N VAL A 56 7.78 -34.04 4.52
CA VAL A 56 8.18 -33.30 5.72
C VAL A 56 6.98 -32.63 6.36
N PHE A 57 6.08 -32.06 5.53
CA PHE A 57 4.86 -31.44 6.03
C PHE A 57 3.96 -32.45 6.74
N VAL A 58 3.76 -33.63 6.13
CA VAL A 58 2.98 -34.73 6.68
C VAL A 58 3.60 -35.23 7.99
N ASN A 59 4.89 -35.57 7.98
CA ASN A 59 5.58 -36.15 9.13
C ASN A 59 5.61 -35.17 10.31
N ASN A 60 5.85 -33.89 10.05
CA ASN A 60 5.84 -32.86 11.09
C ASN A 60 4.46 -32.72 11.74
N PHE A 61 3.40 -32.67 10.93
CA PHE A 61 2.05 -32.60 11.46
C PHE A 61 1.70 -33.84 12.28
N LEU A 62 1.95 -35.03 11.74
CA LEU A 62 1.64 -36.29 12.41
C LEU A 62 2.44 -36.45 13.70
N GLY A 63 3.68 -35.99 13.75
CA GLY A 63 4.48 -35.98 14.97
C GLY A 63 3.86 -35.11 16.07
N ASP A 64 3.43 -33.88 15.72
CA ASP A 64 2.76 -33.00 16.67
C ASP A 64 1.37 -33.51 17.07
N PHE A 65 0.65 -34.12 16.14
CA PHE A 65 -0.66 -34.71 16.41
C PHE A 65 -0.53 -35.96 17.29
N ALA A 66 0.46 -36.83 17.06
CA ALA A 66 0.77 -37.97 17.92
C ALA A 66 1.07 -37.53 19.35
N ALA A 67 1.90 -36.48 19.50
CA ALA A 67 2.22 -35.89 20.79
C ALA A 67 0.96 -35.33 21.48
N ALA A 68 0.09 -34.64 20.74
CA ALA A 68 -1.17 -34.12 21.27
C ALA A 68 -2.13 -35.25 21.70
N LEU A 69 -2.13 -36.39 21.01
CA LEU A 69 -2.91 -37.58 21.38
C LEU A 69 -2.31 -38.39 22.53
N GLY A 70 -1.05 -38.14 22.91
CA GLY A 70 -0.33 -38.95 23.88
C GLY A 70 0.03 -40.35 23.36
N VAL A 71 0.18 -40.51 22.04
CA VAL A 71 0.48 -41.79 21.40
C VAL A 71 1.98 -41.95 21.24
N ALA A 72 2.51 -43.10 21.68
CA ALA A 72 3.93 -43.41 21.53
C ALA A 72 4.26 -43.92 20.11
N GLY A 73 5.41 -43.47 19.59
CA GLY A 73 5.95 -43.85 18.29
C GLY A 73 5.54 -42.91 17.15
N GLU A 74 6.18 -43.08 15.99
CA GLU A 74 5.83 -42.33 14.78
C GLU A 74 4.46 -42.79 14.24
N LEU A 75 3.66 -41.84 13.80
CA LEU A 75 2.38 -42.09 13.13
C LEU A 75 2.52 -41.90 11.63
N SER A 76 1.93 -42.81 10.87
CA SER A 76 1.76 -42.68 9.42
C SER A 76 0.31 -42.34 9.05
N LEU A 77 0.10 -41.77 7.86
CA LEU A 77 -1.26 -41.49 7.35
C LEU A 77 -2.11 -42.75 7.18
N GLN A 78 -1.50 -43.94 7.11
CA GLN A 78 -2.24 -45.20 6.99
C GLN A 78 -2.82 -45.66 8.33
N GLU A 79 -2.28 -45.16 9.45
CA GLU A 79 -2.71 -45.52 10.79
C GLU A 79 -3.81 -44.60 11.32
N ILE A 80 -4.08 -43.46 10.67
CA ILE A 80 -5.08 -42.49 11.12
C ILE A 80 -6.10 -42.21 10.01
N ASP A 81 -7.37 -42.36 10.35
CA ASP A 81 -8.48 -41.99 9.47
C ASP A 81 -9.09 -40.64 9.89
N PHE A 82 -8.91 -39.62 9.04
CA PHE A 82 -9.50 -38.29 9.18
C PHE A 82 -10.82 -38.13 8.41
N SER A 83 -11.37 -39.19 7.80
CA SER A 83 -12.52 -39.13 6.89
C SER A 83 -13.74 -38.41 7.48
N ALA A 84 -13.99 -38.53 8.79
CA ALA A 84 -15.08 -37.82 9.45
C ALA A 84 -14.93 -36.28 9.35
N TYR A 85 -13.72 -35.77 9.57
CA TYR A 85 -13.42 -34.34 9.46
C TYR A 85 -13.34 -33.90 7.99
N GLU A 86 -12.79 -34.73 7.10
CA GLU A 86 -12.75 -34.44 5.66
C GLU A 86 -14.16 -34.33 5.06
N ALA A 87 -15.06 -35.22 5.45
CA ALA A 87 -16.46 -35.18 5.03
C ALA A 87 -17.18 -33.93 5.57
N LEU A 88 -16.85 -33.48 6.78
CA LEU A 88 -17.36 -32.23 7.33
C LEU A 88 -16.89 -31.02 6.49
N ILE A 89 -15.59 -30.95 6.17
CA ILE A 89 -15.03 -29.89 5.33
C ILE A 89 -15.67 -29.89 3.94
N ASP A 90 -15.87 -31.05 3.33
CA ASP A 90 -16.54 -31.17 2.03
C ASP A 90 -17.99 -30.69 2.10
N ARG A 91 -18.72 -31.07 3.14
CA ARG A 91 -20.09 -30.61 3.35
C ARG A 91 -20.14 -29.09 3.49
N GLN A 92 -19.25 -28.50 4.29
CA GLN A 92 -19.17 -27.04 4.45
C GLN A 92 -18.86 -26.33 3.12
N ARG A 93 -17.94 -26.88 2.32
CA ARG A 93 -17.61 -26.37 0.99
C ARG A 93 -18.78 -26.50 0.02
N ALA A 94 -19.48 -27.63 0.02
CA ALA A 94 -20.67 -27.88 -0.80
C ALA A 94 -21.81 -26.93 -0.45
N VAL A 95 -22.10 -26.72 0.85
CA VAL A 95 -23.08 -25.73 1.31
C VAL A 95 -22.71 -24.34 0.81
N LYS A 96 -21.44 -23.92 0.99
CA LYS A 96 -20.96 -22.61 0.53
C LYS A 96 -21.04 -22.45 -0.99
N ALA A 97 -20.78 -23.52 -1.75
CA ALA A 97 -20.90 -23.55 -3.19
C ALA A 97 -22.37 -23.53 -3.64
N GLY A 98 -23.27 -24.14 -2.87
CA GLY A 98 -24.72 -24.19 -3.12
C GLY A 98 -25.46 -22.89 -2.83
N LEU A 99 -24.88 -21.97 -2.04
CA LEU A 99 -25.49 -20.67 -1.74
C LEU A 99 -25.90 -19.92 -3.02
N SER A 100 -27.12 -19.40 -3.03
CA SER A 100 -27.61 -18.50 -4.08
C SER A 100 -26.80 -17.21 -4.13
N LYS A 101 -26.95 -16.45 -5.22
CA LYS A 101 -26.28 -15.14 -5.37
C LYS A 101 -26.70 -14.15 -4.26
N GLU A 102 -27.94 -14.23 -3.80
CA GLU A 102 -28.50 -13.38 -2.75
C GLU A 102 -27.92 -13.74 -1.39
N GLU A 103 -27.98 -15.01 -0.98
CA GLU A 103 -27.40 -15.46 0.30
C GLU A 103 -25.89 -15.17 0.38
N ARG A 104 -25.15 -15.34 -0.73
CA ARG A 104 -23.73 -14.98 -0.79
C ARG A 104 -23.51 -13.48 -0.57
N ARG A 105 -24.39 -12.63 -1.11
CA ARG A 105 -24.33 -11.18 -0.95
C ARG A 105 -24.59 -10.79 0.50
N ASP A 106 -25.64 -11.35 1.10
CA ASP A 106 -26.06 -11.01 2.46
C ASP A 106 -25.06 -11.51 3.50
N ALA A 107 -24.54 -12.73 3.34
CA ALA A 107 -23.44 -13.22 4.18
C ALA A 107 -22.15 -12.40 4.02
N ALA A 108 -21.88 -11.84 2.83
CA ALA A 108 -20.75 -10.94 2.63
C ALA A 108 -20.97 -9.57 3.27
N ALA A 109 -22.21 -9.06 3.26
CA ALA A 109 -22.58 -7.82 3.94
C ALA A 109 -22.46 -7.98 5.47
N GLU A 110 -22.90 -9.11 6.03
CA GLU A 110 -22.79 -9.40 7.45
C GLU A 110 -21.33 -9.47 7.93
N ARG A 111 -20.48 -10.25 7.23
CA ARG A 111 -19.04 -10.31 7.53
C ARG A 111 -18.37 -8.95 7.40
N LYS A 112 -18.84 -8.10 6.48
CA LYS A 112 -18.31 -6.75 6.33
C LYS A 112 -18.71 -5.88 7.52
N ARG A 113 -19.98 -5.93 7.95
CA ARG A 113 -20.50 -5.19 9.13
C ARG A 113 -19.74 -5.55 10.40
N LEU A 114 -19.56 -6.85 10.67
CA LEU A 114 -18.81 -7.31 11.85
C LEU A 114 -17.35 -6.84 11.82
N ARG A 115 -16.69 -6.93 10.65
CA ARG A 115 -15.32 -6.44 10.48
C ARG A 115 -15.22 -4.93 10.69
N GLU A 116 -16.19 -4.16 10.17
CA GLU A 116 -16.22 -2.70 10.34
C GLU A 116 -16.44 -2.30 11.81
N ALA A 117 -17.30 -3.02 12.54
CA ALA A 117 -17.49 -2.82 13.99
C ALA A 117 -16.20 -3.13 14.77
N GLN A 118 -15.60 -4.30 14.54
CA GLN A 118 -14.32 -4.67 15.18
C GLN A 118 -13.20 -3.70 14.83
N LYS A 119 -13.14 -3.21 13.59
CA LYS A 119 -12.15 -2.21 13.18
C LYS A 119 -12.41 -0.87 13.86
N ALA A 120 -13.67 -0.45 14.01
CA ALA A 120 -14.00 0.80 14.68
C ALA A 120 -13.53 0.79 16.15
N GLU A 121 -13.63 -0.37 16.80
CA GLU A 121 -13.24 -0.56 18.19
C GLU A 121 -11.74 -0.82 18.36
N PHE A 122 -11.16 -1.83 17.71
CA PHE A 122 -9.76 -2.26 17.93
C PHE A 122 -8.79 -1.81 16.84
N GLY A 123 -9.28 -1.30 15.72
CA GLY A 123 -8.47 -1.00 14.54
C GLY A 123 -7.74 0.34 14.58
N TYR A 124 -7.84 1.10 15.67
CA TYR A 124 -7.26 2.43 15.82
C TYR A 124 -6.57 2.61 17.18
N ALA A 125 -5.60 3.52 17.23
CA ALA A 125 -4.97 4.05 18.43
C ALA A 125 -4.99 5.59 18.37
N ILE A 126 -4.87 6.26 19.51
CA ILE A 126 -4.44 7.66 19.58
C ILE A 126 -2.93 7.67 19.82
N VAL A 127 -2.20 8.32 18.93
CA VAL A 127 -0.74 8.45 18.98
C VAL A 127 -0.44 9.94 18.93
N ASP A 128 0.17 10.47 19.99
CA ASP A 128 0.54 11.88 20.11
C ASP A 128 -0.61 12.82 19.67
N GLY A 129 -1.80 12.64 20.26
CA GLY A 129 -2.97 13.47 19.95
C GLY A 129 -3.66 13.20 18.61
N GLN A 130 -3.25 12.18 17.84
CA GLN A 130 -3.85 11.83 16.55
C GLN A 130 -4.43 10.42 16.50
N ARG A 131 -5.60 10.27 15.88
CA ARG A 131 -6.19 8.95 15.61
C ARG A 131 -5.48 8.26 14.43
N VAL A 132 -4.82 7.13 14.72
CA VAL A 132 -4.00 6.36 13.77
C VAL A 132 -4.56 4.94 13.62
N GLU A 133 -4.63 4.42 12.39
CA GLU A 133 -5.03 3.03 12.11
C GLU A 133 -3.92 2.04 12.52
N LEU A 134 -4.29 0.85 13.01
CA LEU A 134 -3.35 -0.26 13.24
C LEU A 134 -3.12 -1.09 11.97
N GLY A 135 -1.92 -1.64 11.80
CA GLY A 135 -1.61 -2.50 10.64
C GLY A 135 -2.43 -3.78 10.61
N THR A 136 -2.74 -4.32 11.79
CA THR A 136 -3.75 -5.34 12.07
C THR A 136 -4.16 -5.16 13.53
N TYR A 137 -5.29 -5.72 13.93
CA TYR A 137 -5.76 -5.73 15.32
C TYR A 137 -6.15 -7.13 15.78
N MET A 138 -5.89 -8.16 14.96
CA MET A 138 -6.14 -9.56 15.26
C MET A 138 -4.81 -10.30 15.40
N VAL A 139 -4.68 -11.07 16.48
CA VAL A 139 -3.57 -11.98 16.75
C VAL A 139 -3.68 -13.20 15.82
N GLU A 140 -2.52 -13.77 15.44
CA GLU A 140 -2.49 -14.97 14.59
C GLU A 140 -3.12 -16.16 15.34
N PRO A 141 -4.15 -16.83 14.79
CA PRO A 141 -4.75 -18.02 15.41
C PRO A 141 -3.82 -19.23 15.31
N SER A 142 -4.15 -20.29 16.04
CA SER A 142 -3.47 -21.58 15.89
C SER A 142 -3.63 -22.13 14.47
N GLY A 143 -2.66 -22.94 14.04
CA GLY A 143 -2.75 -23.61 12.75
C GLY A 143 -1.48 -24.32 12.34
N ILE A 144 -1.51 -24.93 11.16
CA ILE A 144 -0.37 -25.63 10.60
C ILE A 144 0.60 -24.61 9.99
N PHE A 145 1.86 -24.63 10.42
CA PHE A 145 2.89 -23.74 9.90
C PHE A 145 3.22 -24.11 8.46
N MET A 146 2.94 -23.19 7.52
CA MET A 146 3.07 -23.50 6.09
C MET A 146 4.52 -23.45 5.59
N GLY A 147 5.38 -22.61 6.21
CA GLY A 147 6.72 -22.33 5.71
C GLY A 147 6.75 -21.73 4.29
N ARG A 148 7.92 -21.28 3.83
CA ARG A 148 8.16 -20.96 2.42
C ARG A 148 9.31 -21.84 1.91
N GLY A 149 9.23 -22.27 0.65
CA GLY A 149 10.19 -23.22 0.10
C GLY A 149 10.26 -24.51 0.91
N GLN A 150 11.46 -25.05 1.07
CA GLN A 150 11.73 -26.29 1.82
C GLN A 150 11.96 -26.06 3.32
N HIS A 151 11.23 -25.12 3.93
CA HIS A 151 11.37 -24.81 5.35
C HIS A 151 11.23 -26.07 6.22
N PRO A 152 12.16 -26.35 7.15
CA PRO A 152 12.17 -27.62 7.89
C PRO A 152 10.97 -27.76 8.84
N LEU A 153 10.51 -26.66 9.46
CA LEU A 153 9.32 -26.66 10.33
C LEU A 153 7.96 -26.68 9.59
N ARG A 154 7.90 -26.73 8.26
CA ARG A 154 6.59 -26.76 7.55
C ARG A 154 5.79 -28.00 7.95
N GLY A 155 4.49 -27.85 8.20
CA GLY A 155 3.63 -28.92 8.70
C GLY A 155 3.54 -28.99 10.22
N ARG A 156 4.46 -28.37 10.96
CA ARG A 156 4.40 -28.33 12.44
C ARG A 156 3.18 -27.55 12.92
N TRP A 157 2.64 -27.93 14.06
CA TRP A 157 1.56 -27.21 14.72
C TRP A 157 2.09 -25.92 15.36
N LYS A 158 1.50 -24.79 14.98
CA LYS A 158 1.77 -23.49 15.57
C LYS A 158 0.58 -23.10 16.44
N VAL A 159 0.82 -23.03 17.75
CA VAL A 159 -0.18 -22.59 18.73
C VAL A 159 -0.31 -21.07 18.66
N GLY A 160 -1.54 -20.55 18.55
CA GLY A 160 -1.84 -19.13 18.61
C GLY A 160 -1.61 -18.56 20.01
N ALA A 161 -1.25 -17.28 20.10
CA ALA A 161 -1.04 -16.63 21.38
C ALA A 161 -2.37 -16.37 22.09
N ARG A 162 -2.41 -16.61 23.40
CA ARG A 162 -3.53 -16.24 24.28
C ARG A 162 -3.24 -14.90 24.93
N ARG A 163 -4.24 -14.28 25.57
CA ARG A 163 -4.07 -13.00 26.28
C ARG A 163 -2.85 -12.99 27.21
N GLN A 164 -2.70 -14.05 28.00
CA GLN A 164 -1.58 -14.24 28.94
C GLN A 164 -0.21 -14.45 28.28
N ASP A 165 -0.12 -14.56 26.96
CA ASP A 165 1.14 -14.67 26.21
C ASP A 165 1.53 -13.32 25.55
N ILE A 166 0.69 -12.28 25.71
CA ILE A 166 0.77 -11.02 24.96
C ILE A 166 1.14 -9.87 25.89
N THR A 167 2.23 -9.17 25.56
CA THR A 167 2.58 -7.87 26.14
C THR A 167 1.94 -6.74 25.33
N LEU A 168 1.30 -5.77 25.98
CA LEU A 168 0.80 -4.55 25.35
C LEU A 168 1.74 -3.36 25.62
N ASN A 169 1.86 -2.44 24.66
CA ASN A 169 2.55 -1.16 24.84
C ASN A 169 1.52 -0.03 24.80
N SER A 170 1.37 0.68 25.91
CA SER A 170 0.37 1.72 26.09
C SER A 170 0.84 2.75 27.10
N SER A 171 0.40 4.00 26.91
CA SER A 171 0.62 5.06 27.91
C SER A 171 0.00 4.69 29.26
N PRO A 172 0.65 5.07 30.39
CA PRO A 172 0.22 4.68 31.74
C PRO A 172 -1.24 5.03 32.08
N ASP A 173 -1.74 6.15 31.57
CA ASP A 173 -3.11 6.65 31.73
C ASP A 173 -4.18 5.73 31.08
N ASN A 174 -3.80 4.92 30.08
CA ASN A 174 -4.70 3.98 29.41
C ASN A 174 -4.66 2.56 29.99
N HIS A 175 -3.79 2.25 30.96
CA HIS A 175 -3.60 0.88 31.46
C HIS A 175 -4.89 0.27 32.05
N ALA A 176 -5.65 1.05 32.82
CA ALA A 176 -6.90 0.59 33.41
C ALA A 176 -7.97 0.20 32.37
N ALA A 177 -7.98 0.85 31.21
CA ALA A 177 -8.98 0.63 30.16
C ALA A 177 -8.72 -0.66 29.35
N LEU A 178 -7.49 -1.18 29.37
CA LEU A 178 -7.09 -2.38 28.62
C LEU A 178 -7.57 -3.70 29.26
N GLY A 179 -8.03 -3.64 30.51
CA GLY A 179 -8.46 -4.80 31.29
C GLY A 179 -7.32 -5.74 31.70
N GLU A 180 -7.68 -6.82 32.39
CA GLU A 180 -6.73 -7.80 32.94
C GLU A 180 -6.48 -9.00 31.99
N GLY A 181 -5.53 -9.86 32.36
CA GLY A 181 -5.26 -11.14 31.69
C GLY A 181 -4.21 -11.09 30.57
N TRP A 182 -3.56 -9.94 30.38
CA TRP A 182 -2.37 -9.79 29.54
C TRP A 182 -1.12 -10.33 30.25
N ASP A 183 -0.06 -10.66 29.51
CA ASP A 183 1.23 -11.02 30.10
C ASP A 183 1.81 -9.83 30.88
N GLU A 184 1.85 -8.67 30.22
CA GLU A 184 2.31 -7.41 30.79
C GLU A 184 1.74 -6.23 30.00
N ILE A 185 1.55 -5.07 30.64
CA ILE A 185 1.29 -3.79 29.96
C ILE A 185 2.47 -2.86 30.30
N VAL A 186 3.20 -2.44 29.26
CA VAL A 186 4.41 -1.61 29.40
C VAL A 186 4.23 -0.26 28.71
N TRP A 187 5.11 0.69 29.02
CA TRP A 187 5.28 1.93 28.27
C TRP A 187 6.68 1.99 27.67
N GLN A 188 6.76 1.83 26.35
CA GLN A 188 7.99 1.87 25.54
C GLN A 188 7.84 2.93 24.44
N PRO A 189 8.05 4.23 24.78
CA PRO A 189 7.80 5.35 23.87
C PRO A 189 8.74 5.38 22.65
N GLU A 190 9.86 4.67 22.68
CA GLU A 190 10.76 4.50 21.54
C GLU A 190 10.22 3.54 20.46
N SER A 191 9.20 2.77 20.81
CA SER A 191 8.64 1.69 20.00
C SER A 191 7.26 2.03 19.41
N LEU A 192 7.01 1.61 18.18
CA LEU A 192 5.74 1.81 17.47
C LEU A 192 4.82 0.56 17.48
N TRP A 193 5.15 -0.46 18.28
CA TRP A 193 4.32 -1.65 18.42
C TRP A 193 3.27 -1.42 19.50
N VAL A 194 2.13 -2.08 19.34
CA VAL A 194 0.95 -2.01 20.21
C VAL A 194 0.80 -3.30 21.02
N ALA A 195 1.09 -4.44 20.40
CA ALA A 195 1.15 -5.73 21.07
C ALA A 195 2.34 -6.54 20.56
N ARG A 196 2.93 -7.38 21.42
CA ARG A 196 3.95 -8.37 21.05
C ARG A 196 3.76 -9.68 21.80
N TRP A 197 4.21 -10.78 21.21
CA TRP A 197 4.23 -12.10 21.85
C TRP A 197 5.33 -12.97 21.27
N LYS A 198 5.73 -14.01 21.99
CA LYS A 198 6.72 -14.99 21.52
C LYS A 198 6.04 -16.11 20.73
N ASP A 199 6.46 -16.33 19.48
CA ASP A 199 6.01 -17.46 18.67
C ASP A 199 6.69 -18.74 19.14
N ARG A 200 5.95 -19.61 19.82
CA ARG A 200 6.48 -20.83 20.46
C ARG A 200 7.10 -21.82 19.47
N LEU A 201 6.75 -21.75 18.18
CA LEU A 201 7.30 -22.64 17.17
C LEU A 201 8.69 -22.20 16.69
N THR A 202 8.91 -20.90 16.53
CA THR A 202 10.12 -20.33 15.91
C THR A 202 10.99 -19.53 16.89
N ASP A 203 10.57 -19.46 18.15
CA ASP A 203 11.15 -18.64 19.22
C ASP A 203 11.20 -17.12 18.95
N LYS A 204 10.62 -16.66 17.84
CA LYS A 204 10.68 -15.26 17.37
C LYS A 204 9.55 -14.42 17.92
N LEU A 205 9.85 -13.15 18.25
CA LEU A 205 8.83 -12.18 18.64
C LEU A 205 7.96 -11.78 17.45
N LYS A 206 6.65 -11.78 17.67
CA LYS A 206 5.62 -11.24 16.77
C LYS A 206 5.13 -9.91 17.33
N TYR A 207 4.64 -9.07 16.43
CA TYR A 207 4.25 -7.70 16.76
C TYR A 207 3.01 -7.29 15.97
N ILE A 208 2.14 -6.53 16.62
CA ILE A 208 1.15 -5.69 15.99
C ILE A 208 1.68 -4.26 16.03
N TRP A 209 1.81 -3.64 14.85
CA TRP A 209 2.34 -2.29 14.68
C TRP A 209 1.23 -1.30 14.30
N LEU A 210 1.48 -0.01 14.52
CA LEU A 210 0.76 1.07 13.83
C LEU A 210 0.77 0.84 12.30
N SER A 211 -0.25 1.30 11.59
CA SER A 211 -0.35 1.17 10.13
C SER A 211 0.77 1.93 9.41
N ASP A 212 1.15 1.51 8.20
CA ASP A 212 2.07 2.25 7.32
C ASP A 212 1.56 3.67 6.96
N THR A 213 0.31 3.98 7.31
CA THR A 213 -0.33 5.28 7.15
C THR A 213 -0.12 6.20 8.36
N ALA A 214 0.47 5.73 9.47
CA ALA A 214 0.77 6.57 10.63
C ALA A 214 1.80 7.66 10.25
N PRO A 215 1.63 8.94 10.66
CA PRO A 215 2.56 10.01 10.29
C PRO A 215 4.02 9.71 10.60
N VAL A 216 4.34 9.26 11.83
CA VAL A 216 5.69 8.82 12.22
C VAL A 216 6.28 7.72 11.32
N LYS A 217 5.45 6.86 10.73
CA LYS A 217 5.91 5.84 9.76
C LYS A 217 6.10 6.41 8.36
N GLN A 218 5.30 7.39 7.98
CA GLN A 218 5.40 8.11 6.71
C GLN A 218 6.66 8.96 6.68
N GLU A 219 6.96 9.68 7.76
CA GLU A 219 8.21 10.44 7.96
C GLU A 219 9.44 9.53 7.86
N ARG A 220 9.49 8.44 8.63
CA ARG A 220 10.58 7.45 8.54
C ARG A 220 10.72 6.87 7.13
N GLU A 221 9.64 6.80 6.37
CA GLU A 221 9.68 6.37 4.98
C GLU A 221 10.19 7.45 4.02
N ALA A 222 9.83 8.72 4.22
CA ALA A 222 10.38 9.86 3.51
C ALA A 222 11.90 9.94 3.73
N ASP A 223 12.35 9.89 4.99
CA ASP A 223 13.76 9.87 5.38
C ASP A 223 14.54 8.75 4.70
N LYS A 224 13.94 7.55 4.65
CA LYS A 224 14.52 6.39 3.96
C LYS A 224 14.77 6.69 2.48
N PHE A 225 13.88 7.42 1.81
CA PHE A 225 14.06 7.82 0.41
C PHE A 225 15.05 8.98 0.26
N ASP A 226 15.07 9.94 1.19
CA ASP A 226 16.06 11.03 1.19
C ASP A 226 17.49 10.53 1.38
N GLN A 227 17.68 9.52 2.23
CA GLN A 227 18.94 8.83 2.38
C GLN A 227 19.38 8.11 1.09
N ALA A 228 18.43 7.66 0.24
CA ALA A 228 18.78 7.10 -1.07
C ALA A 228 19.22 8.20 -2.06
N LEU A 229 18.67 9.41 -1.96
CA LEU A 229 19.14 10.57 -2.73
C LEU A 229 20.52 11.07 -2.26
N GLN A 230 20.84 10.94 -0.98
CA GLN A 230 22.19 11.20 -0.48
C GLN A 230 23.21 10.19 -1.05
N LEU A 231 22.82 8.91 -1.18
CA LEU A 231 23.65 7.91 -1.84
C LEU A 231 23.94 8.28 -3.30
N ASP A 232 22.96 8.79 -4.05
CA ASP A 232 23.15 9.23 -5.45
C ASP A 232 24.34 10.20 -5.58
N LYS A 233 24.38 11.22 -4.70
CA LYS A 233 25.44 12.25 -4.69
C LYS A 233 26.83 11.69 -4.36
N LYS A 234 26.90 10.55 -3.68
CA LYS A 234 28.14 9.93 -3.19
C LYS A 234 28.44 8.59 -3.87
N LEU A 235 27.64 8.16 -4.84
CA LEU A 235 27.75 6.83 -5.42
C LEU A 235 29.11 6.59 -6.05
N ALA A 236 29.62 7.56 -6.81
CA ALA A 236 30.95 7.46 -7.43
C ALA A 236 32.07 7.30 -6.40
N GLU A 237 31.99 8.01 -5.26
CA GLU A 237 32.95 7.87 -4.15
C GLU A 237 32.86 6.48 -3.50
N VAL A 238 31.63 5.98 -3.29
CA VAL A 238 31.36 4.64 -2.76
C VAL A 238 31.91 3.57 -3.69
N GLN A 239 31.63 3.64 -4.99
CA GLN A 239 32.15 2.71 -6.00
C GLN A 239 33.68 2.75 -6.03
N ALA A 240 34.28 3.94 -6.05
CA ALA A 240 35.73 4.06 -6.00
C ALA A 240 36.34 3.43 -4.74
N ALA A 241 35.69 3.57 -3.58
CA ALA A 241 36.12 2.92 -2.34
C ALA A 241 36.00 1.39 -2.40
N ILE A 242 34.91 0.86 -2.98
CA ILE A 242 34.74 -0.58 -3.24
C ILE A 242 35.88 -1.10 -4.12
N HIS A 243 36.15 -0.43 -5.24
CA HIS A 243 37.21 -0.81 -6.17
C HIS A 243 38.60 -0.78 -5.51
N ARG A 244 38.93 0.26 -4.74
CA ARG A 244 40.17 0.30 -3.95
C ARG A 244 40.25 -0.82 -2.92
N GLY A 245 39.12 -1.14 -2.26
CA GLY A 245 39.05 -2.21 -1.28
C GLY A 245 39.35 -3.59 -1.88
N ILE A 246 38.83 -3.89 -3.08
CA ILE A 246 39.10 -5.16 -3.79
C ILE A 246 40.59 -5.29 -4.17
N GLN A 247 41.29 -4.18 -4.34
CA GLN A 247 42.73 -4.15 -4.66
C GLN A 247 43.63 -4.10 -3.43
N SER A 248 43.07 -4.15 -2.21
CA SER A 248 43.86 -4.08 -0.97
C SER A 248 44.75 -5.31 -0.80
N ASP A 249 45.95 -5.16 -0.24
CA ASP A 249 46.78 -6.30 0.15
C ASP A 249 46.18 -7.07 1.34
N ASN A 250 45.31 -6.42 2.12
CA ASN A 250 44.60 -7.04 3.24
C ASN A 250 43.43 -7.91 2.74
N GLU A 251 43.55 -9.23 2.91
CA GLU A 251 42.56 -10.21 2.46
C GLU A 251 41.15 -9.94 3.00
N ARG A 252 41.02 -9.63 4.30
CA ARG A 252 39.72 -9.34 4.92
C ARG A 252 39.07 -8.10 4.31
N GLN A 253 39.86 -7.07 4.00
CA GLN A 253 39.35 -5.88 3.31
C GLN A 253 38.91 -6.20 1.87
N ARG A 254 39.67 -7.01 1.12
CA ARG A 254 39.27 -7.48 -0.22
C ARG A 254 37.96 -8.24 -0.17
N MET A 255 37.81 -9.14 0.80
CA MET A 255 36.63 -9.98 0.99
C MET A 255 35.38 -9.12 1.25
N VAL A 256 35.45 -8.19 2.22
CA VAL A 256 34.36 -7.24 2.50
C VAL A 256 34.03 -6.39 1.28
N ALA A 257 35.04 -5.83 0.60
CA ALA A 257 34.83 -5.00 -0.57
C ALA A 257 34.22 -5.78 -1.76
N THR A 258 34.57 -7.07 -1.91
CA THR A 258 33.99 -7.96 -2.92
C THR A 258 32.50 -8.24 -2.62
N ALA A 259 32.13 -8.45 -1.36
CA ALA A 259 30.72 -8.55 -0.96
C ALA A 259 29.96 -7.23 -1.21
N CYS A 260 30.57 -6.08 -0.89
CA CYS A 260 30.01 -4.76 -1.20
C CYS A 260 29.81 -4.56 -2.72
N TYR A 261 30.76 -5.02 -3.55
CA TYR A 261 30.65 -4.97 -5.01
C TYR A 261 29.43 -5.75 -5.52
N LEU A 262 29.16 -6.95 -4.98
CA LEU A 262 27.96 -7.71 -5.35
C LEU A 262 26.66 -6.98 -4.99
N ILE A 263 26.61 -6.33 -3.83
CA ILE A 263 25.44 -5.56 -3.40
C ILE A 263 25.20 -4.38 -4.34
N ASP A 264 26.26 -3.67 -4.73
CA ASP A 264 26.19 -2.55 -5.66
C ASP A 264 25.78 -3.01 -7.07
N ALA A 265 26.52 -3.96 -7.66
CA ALA A 265 26.35 -4.37 -9.04
C ALA A 265 25.06 -5.16 -9.30
N LEU A 266 24.63 -5.99 -8.34
CA LEU A 266 23.52 -6.94 -8.54
C LEU A 266 22.30 -6.65 -7.68
N CYS A 267 22.35 -5.61 -6.83
CA CYS A 267 21.29 -5.30 -5.88
C CYS A 267 20.96 -6.48 -4.95
N LEU A 268 21.96 -7.31 -4.61
CA LEU A 268 21.78 -8.43 -3.69
C LEU A 268 21.39 -7.94 -2.29
N ARG A 269 20.65 -8.78 -1.57
CA ARG A 269 20.50 -8.59 -0.12
C ARG A 269 21.80 -9.01 0.55
N VAL A 270 22.15 -8.37 1.66
CA VAL A 270 23.39 -8.66 2.37
C VAL A 270 23.52 -10.15 2.72
N GLY A 271 22.47 -10.75 3.27
CA GLY A 271 22.52 -12.13 3.76
C GLY A 271 23.01 -12.16 5.20
N ASP A 272 22.38 -13.01 5.99
CA ASP A 272 22.78 -13.33 7.36
C ASP A 272 22.73 -14.87 7.46
N GLU A 273 23.46 -15.43 8.42
CA GLU A 273 23.45 -16.86 8.70
C GLU A 273 22.05 -17.34 9.10
N LYS A 274 21.82 -18.63 8.92
CA LYS A 274 20.50 -19.26 9.05
C LYS A 274 20.51 -20.28 10.16
N ASP A 275 19.52 -20.17 11.05
CA ASP A 275 19.26 -21.16 12.09
C ASP A 275 18.84 -22.50 11.46
N ALA A 276 19.01 -23.60 12.18
CA ALA A 276 18.64 -24.94 11.74
C ALA A 276 17.15 -25.10 11.39
N ASP A 277 16.31 -24.21 11.92
CA ASP A 277 14.88 -24.20 11.69
C ASP A 277 14.45 -23.31 10.51
N GLU A 278 15.38 -22.67 9.79
CA GLU A 278 15.11 -21.85 8.61
C GLU A 278 15.34 -22.59 7.28
N ALA A 279 14.76 -22.06 6.19
CA ALA A 279 15.03 -22.57 4.85
C ALA A 279 16.43 -22.14 4.38
N ASP A 280 17.19 -23.06 3.76
CA ASP A 280 18.50 -22.77 3.15
C ASP A 280 18.33 -21.75 2.03
N THR A 281 18.68 -20.51 2.34
CA THR A 281 18.57 -19.36 1.44
C THR A 281 19.74 -18.43 1.71
N VAL A 282 20.32 -17.87 0.64
CA VAL A 282 21.56 -17.11 0.74
C VAL A 282 21.41 -15.66 0.28
N GLY A 283 22.30 -14.80 0.77
CA GLY A 283 22.53 -13.44 0.32
C GLY A 283 23.99 -13.24 -0.08
N ALA A 284 24.40 -11.98 -0.31
CA ALA A 284 25.74 -11.65 -0.78
C ALA A 284 26.87 -12.22 0.09
N THR A 285 26.77 -12.15 1.41
CA THR A 285 27.81 -12.62 2.34
C THR A 285 27.73 -14.12 2.62
N THR A 286 26.58 -14.76 2.40
CA THR A 286 26.38 -16.20 2.66
C THR A 286 26.43 -17.05 1.39
N LEU A 287 26.95 -16.52 0.28
CA LEU A 287 27.20 -17.29 -0.95
C LEU A 287 28.19 -18.42 -0.69
N ARG A 288 28.05 -19.49 -1.47
CA ARG A 288 28.87 -20.71 -1.42
C ARG A 288 29.44 -20.99 -2.81
N PRO A 289 30.53 -21.78 -2.93
CA PRO A 289 31.12 -22.11 -4.23
C PRO A 289 30.13 -22.66 -5.25
N GLU A 290 29.18 -23.50 -4.83
CA GLU A 290 28.14 -24.07 -5.69
C GLU A 290 27.19 -23.04 -6.31
N HIS A 291 27.11 -21.83 -5.74
CA HIS A 291 26.23 -20.77 -6.21
C HIS A 291 26.85 -19.89 -7.31
N VAL A 292 28.14 -20.02 -7.59
CA VAL A 292 28.88 -19.14 -8.50
C VAL A 292 29.75 -19.95 -9.46
N THR A 293 29.48 -19.84 -10.76
CA THR A 293 30.32 -20.40 -11.81
C THR A 293 31.09 -19.29 -12.51
N LEU A 294 32.43 -19.36 -12.50
CA LEU A 294 33.29 -18.43 -13.24
C LEU A 294 33.59 -19.00 -14.63
N HIS A 295 33.28 -18.22 -15.66
CA HIS A 295 33.53 -18.55 -17.06
C HIS A 295 34.85 -17.93 -17.53
N ALA A 296 35.54 -18.62 -18.45
CA ALA A 296 36.87 -18.21 -18.94
C ALA A 296 36.88 -16.86 -19.70
N ASP A 297 35.72 -16.39 -20.16
CA ASP A 297 35.53 -15.10 -20.82
C ASP A 297 35.37 -13.92 -19.82
N GLY A 298 35.47 -14.19 -18.52
CA GLY A 298 35.36 -13.19 -17.46
C GLY A 298 33.94 -13.02 -16.90
N VAL A 299 32.97 -13.80 -17.36
CA VAL A 299 31.59 -13.77 -16.86
C VAL A 299 31.46 -14.62 -15.59
N ALA A 300 30.77 -14.11 -14.57
CA ALA A 300 30.30 -14.91 -13.44
C ALA A 300 28.80 -15.19 -13.57
N GLU A 301 28.43 -16.46 -13.44
CA GLU A 301 27.05 -16.93 -13.40
C GLU A 301 26.67 -17.29 -11.97
N PHE A 302 25.61 -16.67 -11.47
CA PHE A 302 25.10 -16.87 -10.13
C PHE A 302 23.78 -17.62 -10.20
N ASP A 303 23.64 -18.73 -9.47
CA ASP A 303 22.44 -19.55 -9.42
C ASP A 303 22.21 -20.05 -7.99
N PHE A 304 21.19 -19.51 -7.30
CA PHE A 304 20.89 -19.87 -5.92
C PHE A 304 19.45 -19.53 -5.51
N LEU A 305 19.02 -19.99 -4.32
CA LEU A 305 17.76 -19.59 -3.70
C LEU A 305 18.00 -18.43 -2.73
N GLY A 306 17.39 -17.29 -3.01
CA GLY A 306 17.42 -16.13 -2.12
C GLY A 306 16.27 -16.11 -1.12
N LYS A 307 16.06 -14.96 -0.46
CA LYS A 307 14.95 -14.74 0.48
C LYS A 307 13.62 -15.28 -0.07
N ASP A 308 12.86 -15.96 0.80
CA ASP A 308 11.59 -16.61 0.49
C ASP A 308 11.72 -17.81 -0.48
N SER A 309 12.93 -18.39 -0.58
CA SER A 309 13.30 -19.45 -1.53
C SER A 309 13.02 -19.06 -2.98
N VAL A 310 13.18 -17.77 -3.30
CA VAL A 310 13.05 -17.27 -4.66
C VAL A 310 14.34 -17.53 -5.42
N HIS A 311 14.23 -18.27 -6.53
CA HIS A 311 15.35 -18.54 -7.43
C HIS A 311 15.96 -17.25 -7.99
N TRP A 312 17.28 -17.16 -7.93
CA TRP A 312 18.08 -16.04 -8.37
C TRP A 312 19.10 -16.55 -9.38
N HIS A 313 18.91 -16.20 -10.65
CA HIS A 313 19.78 -16.61 -11.75
C HIS A 313 20.16 -15.41 -12.62
N LYS A 314 21.44 -14.99 -12.57
CA LYS A 314 21.95 -13.88 -13.38
C LYS A 314 23.42 -14.07 -13.74
N LYS A 315 23.83 -13.41 -14.82
CA LYS A 315 25.24 -13.32 -15.26
C LYS A 315 25.75 -11.89 -15.06
N LEU A 316 27.03 -11.78 -14.72
CA LEU A 316 27.73 -10.51 -14.53
C LEU A 316 29.12 -10.57 -15.17
N ASP A 317 29.42 -9.62 -16.04
CA ASP A 317 30.78 -9.42 -16.55
C ASP A 317 31.66 -8.86 -15.41
N LEU A 318 32.65 -9.64 -14.96
CA LEU A 318 33.52 -9.24 -13.87
C LEU A 318 34.75 -8.48 -14.38
N PRO A 319 35.07 -7.30 -13.80
CA PRO A 319 36.38 -6.71 -14.00
C PRO A 319 37.50 -7.67 -13.57
N PRO A 320 38.69 -7.64 -14.21
CA PRO A 320 39.74 -8.63 -13.95
C PRO A 320 40.15 -8.79 -12.48
N HIS A 321 40.20 -7.70 -11.71
CA HIS A 321 40.51 -7.73 -10.28
C HIS A 321 39.39 -8.37 -9.45
N VAL A 322 38.13 -8.21 -9.85
CA VAL A 322 36.98 -8.87 -9.19
C VAL A 322 36.97 -10.36 -9.53
N TYR A 323 37.19 -10.71 -10.80
CA TYR A 323 37.29 -12.11 -11.23
C TYR A 323 38.37 -12.87 -10.46
N ARG A 324 39.56 -12.26 -10.30
CA ARG A 324 40.65 -12.81 -9.48
C ARG A 324 40.21 -13.00 -8.03
N SER A 325 39.60 -11.98 -7.43
CA SER A 325 39.07 -12.06 -6.05
C SER A 325 38.10 -13.24 -5.90
N PHE A 326 37.12 -13.41 -6.80
CA PHE A 326 36.22 -14.57 -6.76
C PHE A 326 36.93 -15.91 -6.94
N SER A 327 37.92 -15.98 -7.82
CA SER A 327 38.70 -17.21 -8.01
C SER A 327 39.43 -17.61 -6.73
N GLU A 328 40.02 -16.63 -6.02
CA GLU A 328 40.65 -16.83 -4.72
C GLU A 328 39.64 -17.23 -3.63
N LEU A 329 38.47 -16.57 -3.58
CA LEU A 329 37.42 -16.89 -2.61
C LEU A 329 36.85 -18.30 -2.80
N ILE A 330 36.67 -18.74 -4.05
CA ILE A 330 36.21 -20.11 -4.37
C ILE A 330 37.26 -21.14 -3.95
N ALA A 331 38.54 -20.89 -4.28
CA ALA A 331 39.63 -21.80 -3.96
C ALA A 331 39.87 -21.96 -2.46
N ASN A 332 39.61 -20.90 -1.67
CA ASN A 332 39.83 -20.85 -0.23
C ASN A 332 38.52 -20.91 0.60
N ALA A 333 37.41 -21.29 -0.03
CA ALA A 333 36.11 -21.34 0.62
C ALA A 333 36.12 -22.34 1.79
N ARG A 334 35.58 -21.92 2.93
CA ARG A 334 35.56 -22.71 4.16
C ARG A 334 34.31 -22.39 4.99
N PRO A 335 33.94 -23.23 5.97
CA PRO A 335 32.84 -22.91 6.87
C PRO A 335 33.09 -21.61 7.65
N SER A 336 32.00 -20.94 8.04
CA SER A 336 32.07 -19.76 8.91
C SER A 336 32.55 -20.15 10.32
N HIS A 337 33.26 -19.25 10.99
CA HIS A 337 33.71 -19.45 12.37
C HIS A 337 32.56 -19.43 13.39
N ALA A 338 31.36 -18.98 13.02
CA ALA A 338 30.17 -19.09 13.85
C ALA A 338 29.66 -20.55 13.98
N GLY A 339 30.22 -21.47 13.18
CA GLY A 339 29.75 -22.86 13.06
C GLY A 339 30.18 -23.85 14.14
N GLU A 340 30.93 -23.47 15.17
CA GLU A 340 31.35 -24.43 16.22
C GLU A 340 30.16 -24.89 17.11
N ASP A 341 29.13 -24.04 17.29
CA ASP A 341 27.90 -24.35 18.02
C ASP A 341 26.63 -24.36 17.13
N ASP A 342 26.76 -24.08 15.82
CA ASP A 342 25.62 -24.03 14.87
C ASP A 342 25.26 -25.45 14.37
N THR A 343 24.00 -25.84 14.59
CA THR A 343 23.45 -27.13 14.14
C THR A 343 22.70 -27.03 12.81
N SER A 344 22.75 -25.87 12.14
CA SER A 344 22.08 -25.68 10.86
C SER A 344 22.65 -26.60 9.78
N PRO A 345 21.81 -27.06 8.83
CA PRO A 345 22.28 -27.86 7.68
C PRO A 345 23.38 -27.15 6.86
N SER A 346 23.45 -25.81 6.96
CA SER A 346 24.43 -24.97 6.29
C SER A 346 25.71 -24.70 7.08
N ALA A 347 25.74 -24.98 8.39
CA ALA A 347 26.83 -24.61 9.31
C ALA A 347 28.20 -25.13 8.85
N GLY A 348 28.24 -26.38 8.38
CA GLY A 348 29.46 -27.06 7.92
C GLY A 348 29.80 -26.84 6.45
N LEU A 349 29.01 -26.06 5.70
CA LEU A 349 29.23 -25.88 4.26
C LEU A 349 30.22 -24.74 3.97
N PRO A 350 31.09 -24.88 2.95
CA PRO A 350 32.04 -23.84 2.61
C PRO A 350 31.33 -22.58 2.09
N GLN A 351 31.66 -21.43 2.66
CA GLN A 351 31.19 -20.11 2.23
C GLN A 351 32.30 -19.35 1.51
N LEU A 352 31.89 -18.47 0.58
CA LEU A 352 32.80 -17.56 -0.10
C LEU A 352 33.28 -16.43 0.83
N PHE A 353 32.50 -16.06 1.84
CA PHE A 353 32.82 -14.96 2.76
C PHE A 353 32.73 -15.37 4.25
N PRO A 354 33.49 -16.39 4.69
CA PRO A 354 33.35 -17.01 6.02
C PRO A 354 33.58 -16.06 7.20
N ASP A 355 34.30 -14.95 7.01
CA ASP A 355 34.62 -13.96 8.05
C ASP A 355 33.91 -12.61 7.85
N VAL A 356 32.86 -12.58 7.02
CA VAL A 356 32.13 -11.35 6.68
C VAL A 356 30.68 -11.43 7.08
N THR A 357 30.34 -10.63 8.08
CA THR A 357 28.98 -10.42 8.55
C THR A 357 28.34 -9.19 7.90
N SER A 358 27.01 -9.10 7.99
CA SER A 358 26.26 -7.91 7.57
C SER A 358 26.70 -6.65 8.32
N SER A 359 27.11 -6.76 9.58
CA SER A 359 27.67 -5.67 10.38
C SER A 359 28.95 -5.10 9.75
N GLN A 360 29.87 -5.94 9.28
CA GLN A 360 31.11 -5.48 8.62
C GLN A 360 30.82 -4.79 7.28
N VAL A 361 29.89 -5.33 6.49
CA VAL A 361 29.45 -4.72 5.23
C VAL A 361 28.83 -3.35 5.48
N ASN A 362 27.95 -3.24 6.48
CA ASN A 362 27.31 -1.97 6.82
C ASN A 362 28.32 -0.96 7.41
N ALA A 363 29.29 -1.41 8.22
CA ALA A 363 30.37 -0.56 8.71
C ALA A 363 31.26 -0.02 7.58
N PHE A 364 31.57 -0.85 6.57
CA PHE A 364 32.31 -0.40 5.38
C PHE A 364 31.58 0.75 4.67
N PHE A 365 30.28 0.60 4.44
CA PHE A 365 29.46 1.64 3.80
C PHE A 365 29.29 2.89 4.67
N SER A 366 29.03 2.70 5.97
CA SER A 366 28.80 3.79 6.93
C SER A 366 30.03 4.67 7.13
N ARG A 367 31.24 4.13 6.97
CA ARG A 367 32.50 4.91 6.99
C ARG A 367 32.60 5.90 5.82
N ILE A 368 31.95 5.60 4.69
CA ILE A 368 31.97 6.45 3.49
C ILE A 368 30.84 7.48 3.56
N LEU A 369 29.65 7.02 3.92
CA LEU A 369 28.46 7.86 4.11
C LEU A 369 27.78 7.44 5.42
N PRO A 370 27.82 8.27 6.48
CA PRO A 370 27.21 7.93 7.77
C PRO A 370 25.77 7.44 7.63
N GLY A 371 25.46 6.31 8.26
CA GLY A 371 24.15 5.66 8.20
C GLY A 371 23.87 4.89 6.90
N LEU A 372 24.77 4.84 5.91
CA LEU A 372 24.61 4.02 4.72
C LEU A 372 24.69 2.53 5.07
N SER A 373 23.73 1.74 4.55
CA SER A 373 23.65 0.29 4.74
C SER A 373 23.36 -0.41 3.41
N ALA A 374 23.63 -1.71 3.34
CA ALA A 374 23.43 -2.53 2.14
C ALA A 374 22.00 -2.42 1.57
N LYS A 375 20.99 -2.34 2.45
CA LYS A 375 19.58 -2.26 2.05
C LYS A 375 19.27 -1.01 1.22
N LYS A 376 20.01 0.09 1.40
CA LYS A 376 19.76 1.36 0.70
C LYS A 376 20.07 1.29 -0.80
N PHE A 377 21.02 0.46 -1.23
CA PHE A 377 21.36 0.27 -2.64
C PHE A 377 20.16 -0.23 -3.46
N ARG A 378 19.40 -1.19 -2.93
CA ARG A 378 18.19 -1.70 -3.59
C ARG A 378 17.13 -0.61 -3.78
N THR A 379 16.92 0.24 -2.77
CA THR A 379 15.99 1.37 -2.84
C THR A 379 16.46 2.40 -3.87
N TYR A 380 17.75 2.74 -3.82
CA TYR A 380 18.38 3.68 -4.75
C TYR A 380 18.23 3.21 -6.21
N TYR A 381 18.75 2.03 -6.54
CA TYR A 381 18.74 1.55 -7.92
C TYR A 381 17.35 1.24 -8.46
N ALA A 382 16.40 0.80 -7.61
CA ALA A 382 15.00 0.67 -8.00
C ALA A 382 14.39 2.03 -8.37
N THR A 383 14.65 3.05 -7.55
CA THR A 383 14.16 4.43 -7.77
C THR A 383 14.75 5.04 -9.04
N VAL A 384 16.08 4.96 -9.21
CA VAL A 384 16.78 5.48 -10.40
C VAL A 384 16.35 4.75 -11.68
N THR A 385 16.15 3.44 -11.61
CA THR A 385 15.65 2.65 -12.76
C THR A 385 14.28 3.14 -13.21
N VAL A 386 13.37 3.40 -12.28
CA VAL A 386 12.06 3.98 -12.58
C VAL A 386 12.23 5.37 -13.16
N GLN A 387 13.00 6.23 -12.52
CA GLN A 387 13.24 7.60 -12.97
C GLN A 387 13.76 7.64 -14.42
N HIS A 388 14.79 6.85 -14.74
CA HIS A 388 15.34 6.75 -16.09
C HIS A 388 14.32 6.23 -17.11
N LYS A 389 13.52 5.21 -16.74
CA LYS A 389 12.47 4.68 -17.63
C LYS A 389 11.39 5.73 -17.92
N LEU A 390 10.96 6.47 -16.91
CA LEU A 390 9.96 7.53 -17.04
C LEU A 390 10.50 8.71 -17.88
N GLN A 391 11.75 9.14 -17.64
CA GLN A 391 12.37 10.25 -18.37
C GLN A 391 12.63 9.92 -19.86
N ARG A 392 12.97 8.66 -20.17
CA ARG A 392 13.20 8.22 -21.56
C ARG A 392 11.91 7.93 -22.32
N ALA A 393 10.78 7.84 -21.63
CA ALA A 393 9.50 7.58 -22.25
C ALA A 393 9.04 8.78 -23.10
N ARG A 394 8.62 8.50 -24.34
CA ARG A 394 8.15 9.53 -25.27
C ARG A 394 6.65 9.75 -25.13
N VAL A 395 6.22 10.25 -23.97
CA VAL A 395 4.80 10.57 -23.68
C VAL A 395 4.67 12.05 -23.30
N ARG A 396 3.62 12.71 -23.79
CA ARG A 396 3.34 14.14 -23.59
C ARG A 396 2.06 14.35 -22.78
N ALA A 397 1.83 15.58 -22.32
CA ALA A 397 0.59 15.96 -21.63
C ALA A 397 -0.67 15.65 -22.46
N SER A 398 -0.61 15.92 -23.77
CA SER A 398 -1.72 15.67 -24.71
C SER A 398 -1.95 14.19 -25.04
N ASP A 399 -1.08 13.27 -24.63
CA ASP A 399 -1.27 11.85 -24.90
C ASP A 399 -2.41 11.27 -24.03
N PRO A 400 -3.13 10.25 -24.53
CA PRO A 400 -4.14 9.57 -23.74
C PRO A 400 -3.57 8.98 -22.44
N GLU A 401 -4.33 9.06 -21.36
CA GLU A 401 -3.94 8.59 -20.02
C GLU A 401 -3.45 7.13 -20.00
N TYR A 402 -4.00 6.25 -20.84
CA TYR A 402 -3.57 4.84 -20.89
C TYR A 402 -2.10 4.67 -21.30
N LYS A 403 -1.54 5.58 -22.11
CA LYS A 403 -0.12 5.55 -22.47
C LYS A 403 0.76 5.92 -21.28
N LYS A 404 0.36 6.95 -20.53
CA LYS A 404 1.01 7.36 -19.28
C LYS A 404 0.96 6.22 -18.26
N TRP A 405 -0.22 5.61 -18.06
CA TRP A 405 -0.39 4.42 -17.23
C TRP A 405 0.50 3.25 -17.66
N GLN A 406 0.61 2.99 -18.97
CA GLN A 406 1.46 1.91 -19.49
C GLN A 406 2.92 2.16 -19.13
N VAL A 407 3.44 3.37 -19.40
CA VAL A 407 4.82 3.76 -19.06
C VAL A 407 5.10 3.61 -17.57
N ALA A 408 4.18 4.04 -16.71
CA ALA A 408 4.32 3.87 -15.27
C ALA A 408 4.40 2.38 -14.85
N ASN A 409 3.60 1.52 -15.48
CA ASN A 409 3.65 0.08 -15.23
C ASN A 409 4.95 -0.57 -15.72
N GLU A 410 5.47 -0.13 -16.87
CA GLU A 410 6.74 -0.61 -17.43
C GLU A 410 7.93 -0.19 -16.59
N ALA A 411 7.92 1.05 -16.06
CA ALA A 411 8.95 1.54 -15.16
C ALA A 411 8.98 0.73 -13.85
N ASN A 412 7.83 0.47 -13.24
CA ASN A 412 7.74 -0.39 -12.05
C ASN A 412 8.15 -1.83 -12.34
N LEU A 413 7.78 -2.39 -13.50
CA LEU A 413 8.20 -3.73 -13.92
C LEU A 413 9.73 -3.83 -14.01
N ALA A 414 10.39 -2.84 -14.61
CA ALA A 414 11.85 -2.80 -14.69
C ALA A 414 12.52 -2.81 -13.30
N ALA A 415 11.95 -2.11 -12.32
CA ALA A 415 12.44 -2.16 -10.94
C ALA A 415 12.20 -3.52 -10.27
N ALA A 416 11.08 -4.19 -10.57
CA ALA A 416 10.80 -5.54 -10.07
C ALA A 416 11.77 -6.58 -10.66
N GLU A 417 12.08 -6.47 -11.95
CA GLU A 417 13.07 -7.30 -12.66
C GLU A 417 14.48 -7.11 -12.07
N LEU A 418 14.91 -5.85 -11.92
CA LEU A 418 16.18 -5.51 -11.29
C LEU A 418 16.31 -6.15 -9.91
N CYS A 419 15.30 -5.97 -9.06
CA CYS A 419 15.29 -6.48 -7.68
C CYS A 419 15.03 -7.99 -7.55
N ASN A 420 14.81 -8.71 -8.65
CA ASN A 420 14.38 -10.12 -8.65
C ASN A 420 13.10 -10.36 -7.83
N HIS A 421 12.10 -9.50 -7.95
CA HIS A 421 10.81 -9.65 -7.25
C HIS A 421 9.87 -10.53 -8.08
N THR A 422 9.95 -11.85 -7.92
CA THR A 422 9.09 -12.79 -8.63
C THR A 422 7.87 -13.22 -7.82
N LYS A 423 6.92 -13.89 -8.47
CA LYS A 423 5.78 -14.56 -7.85
C LYS A 423 5.47 -15.84 -8.62
N GLN A 424 4.84 -16.78 -7.93
CA GLN A 424 4.29 -17.96 -8.57
C GLN A 424 3.27 -17.57 -9.63
N VAL A 425 3.37 -18.21 -10.79
CA VAL A 425 2.43 -18.00 -11.89
C VAL A 425 1.09 -18.61 -11.50
N SER A 426 0.02 -17.85 -11.64
CA SER A 426 -1.32 -18.39 -11.41
C SER A 426 -1.72 -19.36 -12.52
N GLY A 427 -2.31 -20.50 -12.14
CA GLY A 427 -2.82 -21.50 -13.10
C GLY A 427 -3.99 -21.02 -13.97
N ASN A 428 -4.58 -19.87 -13.67
CA ASN A 428 -5.73 -19.29 -14.38
C ASN A 428 -5.33 -18.32 -15.52
N TRP A 429 -4.07 -18.36 -15.97
CA TRP A 429 -3.57 -17.44 -16.99
C TRP A 429 -4.33 -17.61 -18.32
N GLU A 430 -4.58 -18.84 -18.77
CA GLU A 430 -5.28 -19.11 -20.03
C GLU A 430 -6.69 -18.49 -20.04
N THR A 431 -7.45 -18.67 -18.95
CA THR A 431 -8.76 -18.01 -18.78
C THR A 431 -8.66 -16.49 -18.77
N THR A 432 -7.57 -15.94 -18.24
CA THR A 432 -7.35 -14.49 -18.18
C THR A 432 -6.99 -13.94 -19.56
N GLN A 433 -6.14 -14.65 -20.28
CA GLN A 433 -5.76 -14.36 -21.66
C GLN A 433 -6.97 -14.38 -22.60
N GLY A 434 -7.77 -15.46 -22.58
CA GLY A 434 -8.98 -15.57 -23.41
C GLY A 434 -9.97 -14.42 -23.15
N ARG A 435 -10.13 -14.00 -21.89
CA ARG A 435 -10.97 -12.83 -21.54
C ARG A 435 -10.44 -11.52 -22.11
N TYR A 436 -9.12 -11.33 -22.20
CA TYR A 436 -8.54 -10.14 -22.85
C TYR A 436 -8.74 -10.19 -24.36
N GLU A 437 -8.47 -11.33 -24.99
CA GLU A 437 -8.64 -11.54 -26.43
C GLU A 437 -10.08 -11.29 -26.86
N GLU A 438 -11.06 -11.82 -26.12
CA GLU A 438 -12.49 -11.57 -26.36
C GLU A 438 -12.84 -10.08 -26.25
N ARG A 439 -12.36 -9.40 -25.20
CA ARG A 439 -12.61 -7.96 -24.99
C ARG A 439 -11.99 -7.11 -26.09
N ILE A 440 -10.77 -7.45 -26.52
CA ILE A 440 -10.06 -6.76 -27.61
C ILE A 440 -10.80 -6.98 -28.93
N SER A 441 -11.28 -8.21 -29.20
CA SER A 441 -12.08 -8.54 -30.38
C SER A 441 -13.36 -7.69 -30.42
N LYS A 442 -14.17 -7.74 -29.36
CA LYS A 442 -15.41 -6.93 -29.24
C LYS A 442 -15.15 -5.43 -29.37
N ALA A 443 -14.05 -4.92 -28.83
CA ALA A 443 -13.69 -3.51 -28.98
C ALA A 443 -13.26 -3.18 -30.42
N THR A 444 -12.60 -4.10 -31.12
CA THR A 444 -12.21 -3.96 -32.53
C THR A 444 -13.43 -3.94 -33.44
N ASP A 445 -14.45 -4.77 -33.17
CA ASP A 445 -15.73 -4.73 -33.89
C ASP A 445 -16.42 -3.37 -33.75
N ARG A 446 -16.38 -2.78 -32.55
CA ARG A 446 -16.91 -1.43 -32.31
C ARG A 446 -16.16 -0.37 -33.12
N VAL A 447 -14.84 -0.49 -33.29
CA VAL A 447 -14.07 0.38 -34.19
C VAL A 447 -14.51 0.22 -35.63
N ALA A 448 -14.70 -1.02 -36.10
CA ALA A 448 -15.16 -1.28 -37.46
C ALA A 448 -16.55 -0.68 -37.72
N ALA A 449 -17.49 -0.84 -36.77
CA ALA A 449 -18.82 -0.25 -36.84
C ALA A 449 -18.77 1.29 -36.84
N ALA A 450 -17.92 1.91 -36.00
CA ALA A 450 -17.73 3.36 -35.99
C ALA A 450 -17.16 3.87 -37.32
N ARG A 451 -16.17 3.15 -37.89
CA ARG A 451 -15.59 3.48 -39.21
C ARG A 451 -16.62 3.38 -40.33
N LYS A 452 -17.53 2.41 -40.28
CA LYS A 452 -18.65 2.29 -41.23
C LYS A 452 -19.54 3.53 -41.18
N LYS A 453 -20.00 3.92 -39.98
CA LYS A 453 -20.81 5.14 -39.77
C LYS A 453 -20.12 6.41 -40.26
N ARG A 454 -18.79 6.52 -40.05
CA ARG A 454 -18.01 7.63 -40.60
C ARG A 454 -18.00 7.66 -42.12
N ARG A 455 -17.86 6.50 -42.77
CA ARG A 455 -17.91 6.40 -44.25
C ARG A 455 -19.28 6.83 -44.77
N GLU A 456 -20.36 6.38 -44.13
CA GLU A 456 -21.74 6.78 -44.46
C GLU A 456 -21.93 8.29 -44.32
N ALA A 457 -21.50 8.89 -43.20
CA ALA A 457 -21.59 10.34 -42.99
C ALA A 457 -20.79 11.14 -44.04
N ASN A 458 -19.58 10.69 -44.40
CA ASN A 458 -18.79 11.31 -45.45
C ASN A 458 -19.45 11.20 -46.83
N SER A 459 -20.05 10.05 -47.14
CA SER A 459 -20.79 9.85 -48.39
C SER A 459 -21.99 10.79 -48.48
N GLN A 460 -22.73 10.96 -47.37
CA GLN A 460 -23.85 11.90 -47.30
C GLN A 460 -23.41 13.35 -47.46
N LEU A 461 -22.28 13.72 -46.85
CA LEU A 461 -21.70 15.06 -47.02
C LEU A 461 -21.32 15.32 -48.48
N ARG A 462 -20.68 14.36 -49.16
CA ARG A 462 -20.34 14.48 -50.59
C ARG A 462 -21.56 14.61 -51.48
N ALA A 463 -22.56 13.74 -51.30
CA ALA A 463 -23.80 13.82 -52.05
C ALA A 463 -24.50 15.18 -51.85
N LEU A 464 -24.48 15.72 -50.63
CA LEU A 464 -25.04 17.04 -50.34
C LEU A 464 -24.23 18.19 -50.96
N GLN A 465 -22.91 18.03 -51.10
CA GLN A 465 -22.06 18.99 -51.81
C GLN A 465 -22.37 19.01 -53.31
N GLU A 466 -22.55 17.84 -53.92
CA GLU A 466 -22.97 17.70 -55.31
C GLU A 466 -24.38 18.30 -55.52
N GLU A 467 -25.36 17.97 -54.66
CA GLU A 467 -26.71 18.57 -54.68
C GLU A 467 -26.67 20.10 -54.58
N ALA A 468 -25.80 20.65 -53.73
CA ALA A 468 -25.62 22.10 -53.58
C ALA A 468 -25.04 22.75 -54.85
N GLN A 469 -24.08 22.09 -55.52
CA GLN A 469 -23.48 22.59 -56.76
C GLN A 469 -24.50 22.60 -57.90
N GLU A 470 -25.26 21.52 -58.07
CA GLU A 470 -26.31 21.44 -59.09
C GLU A 470 -27.40 22.48 -58.87
N ALA A 471 -27.87 22.63 -57.62
CA ALA A 471 -28.88 23.62 -57.27
C ALA A 471 -28.39 25.06 -57.50
N ALA A 472 -27.10 25.35 -57.27
CA ALA A 472 -26.50 26.66 -57.55
C ALA A 472 -26.33 26.93 -59.06
N ALA A 473 -26.07 25.89 -59.86
CA ALA A 473 -25.97 25.99 -61.31
C ALA A 473 -27.33 26.24 -61.99
N GLN A 474 -28.43 25.76 -61.41
CA GLN A 474 -29.79 25.89 -61.93
C GLN A 474 -30.58 27.09 -61.36
N ALA A 475 -30.00 27.85 -60.41
CA ALA A 475 -30.67 28.95 -59.74
C ALA A 475 -30.70 30.23 -60.59
N SER A 476 -31.87 30.90 -60.65
CA SER A 476 -32.02 32.28 -61.16
C SER A 476 -31.35 33.29 -60.22
N ASP A 477 -30.91 34.44 -60.75
CA ASP A 477 -30.16 35.44 -59.97
C ASP A 477 -30.88 35.89 -58.69
N ASP A 478 -32.21 36.08 -58.73
CA ASP A 478 -33.02 36.52 -57.59
C ASP A 478 -33.16 35.48 -56.45
N ARG A 479 -32.89 34.18 -56.70
CA ARG A 479 -33.02 33.09 -55.71
C ARG A 479 -31.68 32.47 -55.29
N ARG A 480 -30.59 32.90 -55.92
CA ARG A 480 -29.26 32.30 -55.76
C ARG A 480 -28.74 32.41 -54.34
N GLU A 481 -28.92 33.56 -53.71
CA GLU A 481 -28.48 33.84 -52.35
C GLU A 481 -29.26 33.02 -51.30
N GLN A 482 -30.58 32.91 -51.45
CA GLN A 482 -31.42 32.10 -50.55
C GLN A 482 -31.07 30.59 -50.63
N ILE A 483 -30.81 30.10 -51.84
CA ILE A 483 -30.39 28.70 -52.06
C ILE A 483 -29.01 28.45 -51.44
N ALA A 484 -28.07 29.36 -51.61
CA ALA A 484 -26.73 29.27 -51.02
C ALA A 484 -26.80 29.18 -49.49
N LEU A 485 -27.53 30.10 -48.84
CA LEU A 485 -27.71 30.11 -47.38
C LEU A 485 -28.36 28.82 -46.85
N ARG A 486 -29.33 28.25 -47.58
CA ARG A 486 -29.98 26.98 -47.21
C ARG A 486 -28.99 25.81 -47.24
N TYR A 487 -28.20 25.69 -48.31
CA TYR A 487 -27.23 24.60 -48.44
C TYR A 487 -26.04 24.76 -47.51
N GLU A 488 -25.62 26.00 -47.22
CA GLU A 488 -24.59 26.28 -46.22
C GLU A 488 -24.97 25.68 -44.85
N ARG A 489 -26.19 25.97 -44.36
CA ARG A 489 -26.69 25.40 -43.10
C ARG A 489 -26.77 23.87 -43.13
N ARG A 490 -27.25 23.28 -44.25
CA ARG A 490 -27.31 21.80 -44.40
C ARG A 490 -25.91 21.18 -44.40
N LEU A 491 -24.96 21.79 -45.09
CA LEU A 491 -23.57 21.34 -45.17
C LEU A 491 -22.88 21.46 -43.82
N GLU A 492 -23.14 22.52 -43.04
CA GLU A 492 -22.62 22.66 -41.68
C GLU A 492 -23.09 21.50 -40.78
N VAL A 493 -24.39 21.16 -40.81
CA VAL A 493 -24.92 20.01 -40.06
C VAL A 493 -24.28 18.70 -40.51
N ALA A 494 -24.09 18.50 -41.82
CA ALA A 494 -23.44 17.30 -42.35
C ALA A 494 -21.95 17.22 -41.95
N ARG A 495 -21.22 18.34 -41.97
CA ARG A 495 -19.82 18.42 -41.48
C ARG A 495 -19.73 18.08 -39.99
N ARG A 496 -20.62 18.64 -39.16
CA ARG A 496 -20.71 18.28 -37.72
C ARG A 496 -20.97 16.79 -37.52
N ARG A 497 -21.81 16.16 -38.35
CA ARG A 497 -22.03 14.69 -38.28
C ARG A 497 -20.77 13.89 -38.60
N VAL A 498 -19.97 14.32 -39.58
CA VAL A 498 -18.68 13.69 -39.89
C VAL A 498 -17.71 13.84 -38.73
N GLU A 499 -17.57 15.06 -38.19
CA GLU A 499 -16.71 15.34 -37.03
C GLU A 499 -17.08 14.46 -35.81
N GLN A 500 -18.37 14.36 -35.49
CA GLN A 500 -18.86 13.47 -34.43
C GLN A 500 -18.57 11.99 -34.72
N ALA A 501 -18.62 11.57 -35.99
CA ALA A 501 -18.26 10.21 -36.38
C ALA A 501 -16.75 9.94 -36.26
N ASP A 502 -15.90 10.93 -36.60
CA ASP A 502 -14.45 10.86 -36.40
C ASP A 502 -14.08 10.73 -34.92
N LEU A 503 -14.67 11.56 -34.05
CA LEU A 503 -14.49 11.46 -32.59
C LEU A 503 -14.91 10.08 -32.04
N ARG A 504 -15.98 9.48 -32.58
CA ARG A 504 -16.40 8.11 -32.21
C ARG A 504 -15.38 7.06 -32.64
N VAL A 505 -14.82 7.18 -33.84
CA VAL A 505 -13.76 6.28 -34.33
C VAL A 505 -12.52 6.40 -33.46
N GLU A 506 -12.13 7.63 -33.11
CA GLU A 506 -10.98 7.90 -32.25
C GLU A 506 -11.16 7.27 -30.88
N ARG A 507 -12.27 7.58 -30.18
CA ARG A 507 -12.58 7.02 -28.84
C ARG A 507 -12.60 5.49 -28.86
N ALA A 508 -13.23 4.88 -29.87
CA ALA A 508 -13.24 3.42 -30.01
C ALA A 508 -11.83 2.85 -30.23
N SER A 509 -11.01 3.53 -31.05
CA SER A 509 -9.63 3.10 -31.33
C SER A 509 -8.74 3.23 -30.10
N GLN A 510 -8.89 4.30 -29.32
CA GLN A 510 -8.22 4.47 -28.04
C GLN A 510 -8.63 3.40 -27.03
N ALA A 511 -9.91 2.98 -27.00
CA ALA A 511 -10.36 1.89 -26.13
C ALA A 511 -9.69 0.55 -26.48
N VAL A 512 -9.53 0.24 -27.77
CA VAL A 512 -8.76 -0.94 -28.22
C VAL A 512 -7.29 -0.83 -27.80
N ALA A 513 -6.66 0.33 -28.01
CA ALA A 513 -5.27 0.55 -27.63
C ALA A 513 -5.05 0.39 -26.12
N LYS A 514 -5.96 0.94 -25.30
CA LYS A 514 -5.97 0.75 -23.84
C LYS A 514 -6.06 -0.71 -23.44
N LEU A 515 -6.96 -1.49 -24.06
CA LEU A 515 -7.09 -2.93 -23.77
C LEU A 515 -5.83 -3.72 -24.15
N LYS A 516 -5.21 -3.39 -25.29
CA LYS A 516 -3.94 -3.99 -25.72
C LYS A 516 -2.81 -3.66 -24.75
N ALA A 517 -2.70 -2.41 -24.31
CA ALA A 517 -1.72 -2.00 -23.30
C ALA A 517 -1.93 -2.74 -21.97
N GLN A 518 -3.18 -2.84 -21.50
CA GLN A 518 -3.50 -3.60 -20.29
C GLN A 518 -3.15 -5.09 -20.42
N PHE A 519 -3.42 -5.70 -21.58
CA PHE A 519 -3.10 -7.09 -21.83
C PHE A 519 -1.58 -7.33 -21.87
N ASP A 520 -0.82 -6.46 -22.54
CA ASP A 520 0.65 -6.58 -22.57
C ASP A 520 1.26 -6.48 -21.17
N ILE A 521 0.82 -5.49 -20.38
CA ILE A 521 1.26 -5.35 -18.99
C ILE A 521 0.89 -6.58 -18.15
N ALA A 522 -0.35 -7.10 -18.28
CA ALA A 522 -0.77 -8.29 -17.54
C ALA A 522 0.07 -9.52 -17.91
N ARG A 523 0.40 -9.68 -19.20
CA ARG A 523 1.25 -10.76 -19.72
C ARG A 523 2.66 -10.67 -19.18
N ARG A 524 3.29 -9.49 -19.26
CA ARG A 524 4.66 -9.28 -18.80
C ARG A 524 4.79 -9.40 -17.29
N LYS A 525 3.81 -8.94 -16.52
CA LYS A 525 3.80 -9.03 -15.04
C LYS A 525 3.43 -10.42 -14.50
N ARG A 526 3.24 -11.43 -15.33
CA ARG A 526 2.77 -12.76 -14.92
C ARG A 526 3.67 -13.41 -13.86
N GLN A 527 4.99 -13.30 -14.04
CA GLN A 527 6.00 -13.87 -13.13
C GLN A 527 6.56 -12.85 -12.14
N TRP A 528 6.20 -11.56 -12.25
CA TRP A 528 6.78 -10.48 -11.47
C TRP A 528 5.82 -9.93 -10.41
N ASN A 529 6.34 -9.74 -9.21
CA ASN A 529 5.68 -9.08 -8.10
C ASN A 529 6.00 -7.58 -8.09
N THR A 530 5.25 -6.82 -8.88
CA THR A 530 5.40 -5.35 -8.96
C THR A 530 4.79 -4.60 -7.77
N SER A 531 4.13 -5.30 -6.83
CA SER A 531 3.59 -4.68 -5.61
C SER A 531 4.71 -4.40 -4.62
N THR A 532 5.62 -5.36 -4.45
CA THR A 532 6.75 -5.25 -3.53
C THR A 532 7.71 -4.11 -3.90
N SER A 533 8.05 -3.95 -5.19
CA SER A 533 8.85 -2.82 -5.66
C SER A 533 8.16 -1.48 -5.36
N LEU A 534 6.88 -1.37 -5.73
CA LEU A 534 6.10 -0.14 -5.58
C LEU A 534 5.84 0.26 -4.13
N LYS A 535 5.66 -0.71 -3.22
CA LYS A 535 5.35 -0.46 -1.81
C LYS A 535 6.57 -0.07 -0.97
N SER A 536 7.78 -0.47 -1.35
CA SER A 536 8.92 -0.44 -0.42
C SER A 536 10.22 0.16 -0.97
N TYR A 537 10.45 0.12 -2.28
CA TYR A 537 11.77 0.40 -2.86
C TYR A 537 11.80 1.60 -3.80
N ILE A 538 10.66 2.02 -4.34
CA ILE A 538 10.60 3.15 -5.27
C ILE A 538 10.10 4.39 -4.54
N ASP A 539 10.86 5.48 -4.63
CA ASP A 539 10.42 6.79 -4.12
C ASP A 539 9.18 7.28 -4.90
N PRO A 540 8.02 7.46 -4.24
CA PRO A 540 6.79 7.89 -4.89
C PRO A 540 6.88 9.30 -5.49
N ARG A 541 7.78 10.17 -5.00
CA ARG A 541 8.01 11.52 -5.54
C ARG A 541 8.53 11.50 -6.98
N VAL A 542 9.16 10.39 -7.40
CA VAL A 542 9.58 10.20 -8.80
C VAL A 542 8.37 10.08 -9.73
N TYR A 543 7.34 9.34 -9.32
CA TYR A 543 6.10 9.25 -10.09
C TYR A 543 5.32 10.55 -10.08
N GLN A 544 5.25 11.22 -8.91
CA GLN A 544 4.56 12.50 -8.77
C GLN A 544 5.14 13.57 -9.71
N ARG A 545 6.45 13.84 -9.60
CA ARG A 545 7.15 14.83 -10.45
C ARG A 545 7.10 14.50 -11.94
N TRP A 546 7.11 13.21 -12.30
CA TRP A 546 6.91 12.82 -13.69
C TRP A 546 5.46 13.07 -14.13
N GLY A 547 4.50 12.72 -13.28
CA GLY A 547 3.07 12.92 -13.50
C GLY A 547 2.71 14.37 -13.79
N GLU A 548 3.20 15.31 -12.98
CA GLU A 548 3.03 16.76 -13.20
C GLU A 548 3.53 17.20 -14.58
N LYS A 549 4.73 16.74 -14.99
CA LYS A 549 5.31 17.09 -16.30
C LYS A 549 4.50 16.59 -17.49
N VAL A 550 3.76 15.49 -17.32
CA VAL A 550 2.94 14.89 -18.37
C VAL A 550 1.45 15.02 -18.09
N ASP A 551 1.02 15.90 -17.19
CA ASP A 551 -0.39 16.07 -16.80
C ASP A 551 -1.09 14.73 -16.49
N TYR A 552 -0.57 14.02 -15.49
CA TYR A 552 -1.05 12.73 -15.03
C TYR A 552 -0.99 12.64 -13.51
N ASP A 553 -2.14 12.45 -12.88
CA ASP A 553 -2.22 12.16 -11.45
C ASP A 553 -1.68 10.75 -11.17
N ALA A 554 -0.35 10.61 -11.04
CA ALA A 554 0.26 9.31 -10.84
C ALA A 554 -0.20 8.68 -9.51
N LEU A 555 -0.31 9.46 -8.43
CA LEU A 555 -0.80 8.96 -7.14
C LEU A 555 -2.26 8.49 -7.25
N GLY A 556 -3.15 9.28 -7.86
CA GLY A 556 -4.57 8.95 -7.97
C GLY A 556 -4.96 7.97 -9.09
N SER A 557 -4.16 7.84 -10.15
CA SER A 557 -4.50 6.98 -11.31
C SER A 557 -3.65 5.71 -11.41
N PHE A 558 -2.43 5.69 -10.87
CA PHE A 558 -1.53 4.53 -10.96
C PHE A 558 -1.44 3.72 -9.66
N TYR A 559 -1.36 4.38 -8.50
CA TYR A 559 -1.24 3.67 -7.23
C TYR A 559 -2.58 3.01 -6.80
N PRO A 560 -2.56 1.80 -6.21
CA PRO A 560 -3.70 1.23 -5.51
C PRO A 560 -4.09 2.08 -4.29
N THR A 561 -5.37 2.08 -3.89
CA THR A 561 -5.90 2.89 -2.78
C THR A 561 -5.08 2.79 -1.49
N ALA A 562 -4.67 1.58 -1.09
CA ALA A 562 -3.85 1.40 0.10
C ALA A 562 -2.48 2.12 0.02
N LEU A 563 -1.87 2.17 -1.16
CA LEU A 563 -0.61 2.89 -1.36
C LEU A 563 -0.82 4.40 -1.49
N ARG A 564 -1.99 4.86 -1.96
CA ARG A 564 -2.32 6.30 -1.96
C ARG A 564 -2.33 6.85 -0.55
N ARG A 565 -3.02 6.16 0.36
CA ARG A 565 -3.07 6.52 1.79
C ARG A 565 -1.67 6.51 2.41
N LYS A 566 -0.88 5.48 2.11
CA LYS A 566 0.50 5.35 2.56
C LYS A 566 1.42 6.46 2.05
N TYR A 567 1.21 6.96 0.84
CA TYR A 567 2.03 8.01 0.22
C TYR A 567 1.34 9.37 0.17
N ALA A 568 0.35 9.62 1.03
CA ALA A 568 -0.37 10.89 1.09
C ALA A 568 0.60 12.07 1.32
N TRP A 569 1.60 11.86 2.20
CA TRP A 569 2.67 12.80 2.52
C TRP A 569 3.40 13.39 1.29
N VAL A 570 3.39 12.70 0.15
CA VAL A 570 4.03 13.19 -1.09
C VAL A 570 3.36 14.44 -1.64
N ARG A 571 2.04 14.59 -1.47
CA ARG A 571 1.30 15.78 -1.89
C ARG A 571 1.41 16.92 -0.87
N GLU A 572 1.74 16.57 0.37
CA GLU A 572 1.77 17.51 1.49
C GLU A 572 3.08 18.30 1.55
N ILE A 573 4.12 17.88 0.84
CA ILE A 573 5.42 18.59 0.75
C ILE A 573 5.22 20.01 0.21
N ASP A 574 4.29 20.20 -0.73
CA ASP A 574 4.01 21.52 -1.32
C ASP A 574 3.15 22.41 -0.40
N LEU A 575 2.62 21.87 0.70
CA LEU A 575 1.82 22.60 1.71
C LEU A 575 2.65 23.05 2.93
N GLU A 576 3.97 22.80 2.95
CA GLU A 576 4.85 23.30 4.01
C GLU A 576 4.97 24.82 3.92
N VAL A 577 4.36 25.52 4.90
CA VAL A 577 4.49 26.96 5.08
C VAL A 577 5.59 27.22 6.10
N PRO A 578 6.72 27.87 5.73
CA PRO A 578 7.73 28.29 6.70
C PRO A 578 7.10 29.26 7.71
N GLY A 579 7.41 29.09 8.99
CA GLY A 579 6.76 29.84 10.05
C GLY A 579 7.58 29.90 11.33
N GLU A 580 7.30 30.90 12.17
CA GLU A 580 7.93 31.04 13.49
C GLU A 580 7.26 30.18 14.58
N HIS A 581 6.10 29.60 14.28
CA HIS A 581 5.27 28.85 15.21
C HIS A 581 5.34 27.34 14.96
N LEU A 582 5.23 26.55 16.02
CA LEU A 582 5.09 25.10 15.91
C LEU A 582 3.60 24.73 15.93
N VAL A 583 3.07 24.27 14.80
CA VAL A 583 1.71 23.72 14.73
C VAL A 583 1.76 22.20 14.83
N ARG A 584 1.10 21.63 15.86
CA ARG A 584 1.08 20.18 16.11
C ARG A 584 -0.26 19.72 16.70
N PRO A 585 -0.54 18.41 16.72
CA PRO A 585 -1.71 17.87 17.42
C PRO A 585 -1.76 18.29 18.88
N CYS A 586 -2.94 18.65 19.38
CA CYS A 586 -3.19 18.96 20.78
C CYS A 586 -3.07 17.68 21.63
N LEU A 587 -2.28 17.76 22.71
CA LEU A 587 -2.04 16.70 23.68
C LEU A 587 -2.82 16.99 24.97
N PRO A 588 -3.06 15.98 25.82
CA PRO A 588 -3.68 16.21 27.13
C PRO A 588 -2.94 17.25 28.00
N ALA A 589 -1.61 17.32 27.87
CA ALA A 589 -0.78 18.28 28.60
C ALA A 589 -1.04 19.74 28.21
N ASP A 590 -1.68 20.01 27.07
CA ASP A 590 -2.00 21.38 26.62
C ASP A 590 -3.34 21.87 27.16
N LEU A 591 -4.17 20.98 27.73
CA LEU A 591 -5.57 21.28 28.02
C LEU A 591 -5.72 22.45 28.99
N GLU A 592 -4.83 22.58 29.97
CA GLU A 592 -4.82 23.71 30.91
C GLU A 592 -4.71 25.05 30.15
N GLN A 593 -3.68 25.21 29.31
CA GLN A 593 -3.48 26.43 28.52
C GLN A 593 -4.57 26.64 27.46
N VAL A 594 -5.08 25.56 26.86
CA VAL A 594 -6.19 25.63 25.91
C VAL A 594 -7.46 26.12 26.59
N VAL A 595 -7.75 25.67 27.81
CA VAL A 595 -8.87 26.15 28.62
C VAL A 595 -8.72 27.64 28.91
N GLU A 596 -7.54 28.10 29.34
CA GLU A 596 -7.28 29.52 29.58
C GLU A 596 -7.48 30.36 28.30
N LEU A 597 -7.00 29.88 27.16
CA LEU A 597 -7.20 30.53 25.86
C LEU A 597 -8.68 30.63 25.49
N LEU A 598 -9.43 29.53 25.64
CA LEU A 598 -10.86 29.49 25.35
C LEU A 598 -11.65 30.45 26.25
N GLN A 599 -11.40 30.43 27.55
CA GLN A 599 -12.07 31.29 28.53
C GLN A 599 -11.80 32.78 28.22
N ARG A 600 -10.55 33.15 27.89
CA ARG A 600 -10.20 34.52 27.50
C ARG A 600 -10.91 34.97 26.21
N ALA A 601 -11.03 34.08 25.22
CA ALA A 601 -11.65 34.42 23.94
C ALA A 601 -13.19 34.42 23.99
N SER A 602 -13.80 33.41 24.64
CA SER A 602 -15.25 33.22 24.64
C SER A 602 -15.96 33.95 25.78
N GLY A 603 -15.28 34.18 26.91
CA GLY A 603 -15.87 34.64 28.16
C GLY A 603 -16.82 33.61 28.81
N GLU A 604 -16.71 32.35 28.41
CA GLU A 604 -17.49 31.22 28.95
C GLU A 604 -16.56 30.40 29.87
N ASP A 605 -17.11 29.79 30.92
CA ASP A 605 -16.35 28.88 31.78
C ASP A 605 -16.17 27.53 31.06
N TRP A 606 -14.92 27.10 30.94
CA TRP A 606 -14.54 25.81 30.35
C TRP A 606 -13.74 24.98 31.35
N THR A 607 -13.92 23.67 31.32
CA THR A 607 -13.11 22.69 32.06
C THR A 607 -12.25 21.84 31.12
N GLU A 608 -11.15 21.27 31.62
CA GLU A 608 -10.31 20.35 30.84
C GLU A 608 -11.09 19.13 30.33
N GLU A 609 -12.02 18.60 31.14
CA GLU A 609 -12.87 17.46 30.77
C GLU A 609 -13.79 17.80 29.59
N GLU A 610 -14.41 18.98 29.60
CA GLU A 610 -15.25 19.47 28.51
C GLU A 610 -14.44 19.69 27.23
N VAL A 611 -13.29 20.37 27.34
CA VAL A 611 -12.40 20.64 26.20
C VAL A 611 -11.86 19.34 25.62
N GLY A 612 -11.37 18.42 26.46
CA GLY A 612 -10.88 17.11 26.05
C GLY A 612 -11.96 16.29 25.35
N THR A 613 -13.16 16.19 25.95
CA THR A 613 -14.28 15.44 25.37
C THR A 613 -14.80 16.05 24.07
N ARG A 614 -14.78 17.38 23.96
CA ARG A 614 -15.28 18.10 22.78
C ARG A 614 -14.29 18.09 21.62
N PHE A 615 -13.01 18.33 21.88
CA PHE A 615 -12.05 18.64 20.82
C PHE A 615 -11.01 17.53 20.59
N LEU A 616 -10.53 16.83 21.63
CA LEU A 616 -9.52 15.79 21.45
C LEU A 616 -10.11 14.51 20.84
N PRO A 617 -9.32 13.76 20.06
CA PRO A 617 -9.79 12.49 19.51
C PRO A 617 -9.95 11.44 20.62
N VAL A 618 -11.13 10.82 20.66
CA VAL A 618 -11.46 9.72 21.56
C VAL A 618 -11.79 8.47 20.75
N LEU A 619 -11.22 7.33 21.12
CA LEU A 619 -11.51 6.06 20.46
C LEU A 619 -12.99 5.68 20.63
N GLY A 620 -13.57 5.05 19.61
CA GLY A 620 -15.01 4.75 19.57
C GLY A 620 -15.91 5.94 19.21
N GLN A 621 -15.42 7.19 19.27
CA GLN A 621 -16.19 8.36 18.85
C GLN A 621 -15.98 8.74 17.38
N ALA A 622 -16.77 9.71 16.91
CA ALA A 622 -16.62 10.31 15.59
C ALA A 622 -15.22 10.91 15.43
N TRP A 623 -14.67 10.79 14.21
CA TRP A 623 -13.34 11.32 13.88
C TRP A 623 -13.30 12.84 14.13
N ARG A 624 -12.23 13.26 14.78
CA ARG A 624 -11.86 14.66 14.95
C ARG A 624 -10.34 14.78 15.10
N VAL A 625 -9.83 15.98 14.87
CA VAL A 625 -8.44 16.37 15.11
C VAL A 625 -8.46 17.71 15.82
N ALA A 626 -7.62 17.87 16.82
CA ALA A 626 -7.31 19.14 17.45
C ALA A 626 -5.83 19.44 17.25
N LEU A 627 -5.54 20.68 16.91
CA LEU A 627 -4.21 21.22 16.67
C LEU A 627 -3.99 22.40 17.61
N VAL A 628 -2.77 22.56 18.11
CA VAL A 628 -2.32 23.77 18.79
C VAL A 628 -1.19 24.41 18.00
N ALA A 629 -1.12 25.73 18.07
CA ALA A 629 0.07 26.47 17.66
C ALA A 629 0.82 26.96 18.89
N LEU A 630 2.12 26.73 18.93
CA LEU A 630 2.97 27.09 20.06
C LEU A 630 3.97 28.19 19.68
N ASN A 631 4.33 29.02 20.66
CA ASN A 631 5.48 29.92 20.56
C ASN A 631 6.81 29.16 20.80
N GLN A 632 7.93 29.89 20.88
CA GLN A 632 9.25 29.30 21.15
C GLN A 632 9.44 28.85 22.61
N GLU A 633 8.54 29.25 23.51
CA GLU A 633 8.52 28.90 24.94
C GLU A 633 7.51 27.77 25.23
N ASP A 634 6.97 27.14 24.19
CA ASP A 634 5.92 26.10 24.24
C ASP A 634 4.57 26.56 24.80
N ASP A 635 4.28 27.87 24.83
CA ASP A 635 2.96 28.39 25.19
C ASP A 635 1.96 28.27 24.05
N VAL A 636 0.73 27.89 24.38
CA VAL A 636 -0.38 27.73 23.43
C VAL A 636 -0.90 29.10 22.96
N LEU A 637 -0.67 29.40 21.68
CA LEU A 637 -1.16 30.60 21.01
C LEU A 637 -2.50 30.39 20.30
N ALA A 638 -2.81 29.17 19.89
CA ALA A 638 -4.03 28.87 19.16
C ALA A 638 -4.50 27.44 19.40
N LEU A 639 -5.81 27.23 19.31
CA LEU A 639 -6.47 25.93 19.14
C LEU A 639 -7.20 25.95 17.79
N ALA A 640 -7.05 24.91 16.98
CA ALA A 640 -7.83 24.72 15.76
C ALA A 640 -8.24 23.25 15.61
N THR A 641 -9.49 22.99 15.21
CA THR A 641 -10.04 21.63 15.21
C THR A 641 -10.83 21.32 13.94
N LEU A 642 -10.81 20.07 13.52
CA LEU A 642 -11.70 19.51 12.50
C LEU A 642 -12.51 18.35 13.05
N GLY A 643 -13.74 18.22 12.55
CA GLY A 643 -14.67 17.18 12.93
C GLY A 643 -15.50 17.54 14.18
N PRO A 644 -16.61 16.81 14.41
CA PRO A 644 -17.09 15.66 13.66
C PRO A 644 -17.70 16.03 12.29
N VAL A 645 -18.02 15.01 11.50
CA VAL A 645 -18.85 15.18 10.29
C VAL A 645 -20.29 15.42 10.71
N PHE A 646 -20.94 16.42 10.12
CA PHE A 646 -22.37 16.69 10.27
C PHE A 646 -23.06 16.81 8.89
N GLN A 647 -24.40 16.75 8.88
CA GLN A 647 -25.20 16.82 7.66
C GLN A 647 -25.97 18.14 7.61
N GLN A 648 -25.96 18.78 6.44
CA GLN A 648 -26.81 19.93 6.13
C GLN A 648 -27.45 19.71 4.75
N GLY A 649 -28.74 19.34 4.75
CA GLY A 649 -29.41 18.90 3.52
C GLY A 649 -28.77 17.62 2.96
N GLN A 650 -28.31 17.67 1.71
CA GLN A 650 -27.57 16.55 1.08
C GLN A 650 -26.05 16.64 1.26
N ALA A 651 -25.53 17.76 1.75
CA ALA A 651 -24.11 17.98 1.93
C ALA A 651 -23.60 17.29 3.21
N GLN A 652 -22.38 16.76 3.14
CA GLN A 652 -21.65 16.25 4.29
C GLN A 652 -20.52 17.21 4.61
N LEU A 653 -20.60 17.81 5.80
CA LEU A 653 -19.72 18.88 6.22
C LEU A 653 -18.84 18.39 7.36
N VAL A 654 -17.57 18.80 7.35
CA VAL A 654 -16.64 18.56 8.45
C VAL A 654 -16.60 19.83 9.28
N ASP A 655 -16.99 19.72 10.55
CA ASP A 655 -16.98 20.86 11.46
C ASP A 655 -15.57 21.44 11.58
N CYS A 656 -15.50 22.76 11.76
CA CYS A 656 -14.26 23.50 11.94
C CYS A 656 -14.45 24.54 13.02
N PHE A 657 -13.50 24.61 13.95
CA PHE A 657 -13.51 25.54 15.06
C PHE A 657 -12.09 26.01 15.34
N ALA A 658 -11.89 27.28 15.68
CA ALA A 658 -10.58 27.76 16.09
C ALA A 658 -10.64 28.97 17.02
N VAL A 659 -9.61 29.12 17.85
CA VAL A 659 -9.36 30.28 18.69
C VAL A 659 -7.89 30.64 18.58
N VAL A 660 -7.59 31.92 18.40
CA VAL A 660 -6.22 32.45 18.36
C VAL A 660 -6.10 33.56 19.40
N ASP A 661 -5.05 33.49 20.21
CA ASP A 661 -4.70 34.48 21.21
C ASP A 661 -4.64 35.88 20.58
N GLU A 662 -5.17 36.90 21.28
CA GLU A 662 -5.28 38.25 20.73
C GLU A 662 -3.93 38.83 20.28
N GLY A 663 -2.85 38.51 21.00
CA GLY A 663 -1.49 38.94 20.66
C GLY A 663 -0.87 38.18 19.49
N ALA A 664 -1.43 37.03 19.12
CA ALA A 664 -0.90 36.14 18.09
C ALA A 664 -1.73 36.15 16.79
N ARG A 665 -2.74 37.02 16.65
CA ARG A 665 -3.59 37.15 15.44
C ARG A 665 -2.85 37.74 14.25
N THR A 666 -1.94 36.96 13.67
CA THR A 666 -1.16 37.33 12.49
C THR A 666 -1.66 36.59 11.24
N PRO A 667 -1.48 37.16 10.03
CA PRO A 667 -1.75 36.45 8.78
C PRO A 667 -0.90 35.18 8.65
N ASP A 668 0.37 35.24 9.08
CA ASP A 668 1.31 34.13 9.04
C ASP A 668 0.81 32.92 9.84
N LEU A 669 0.41 33.12 11.10
CA LEU A 669 -0.16 32.06 11.92
C LEU A 669 -1.47 31.51 11.32
N SER A 670 -2.31 32.39 10.74
CA SER A 670 -3.55 31.98 10.10
C SER A 670 -3.30 31.09 8.87
N GLU A 671 -2.29 31.41 8.06
CA GLU A 671 -1.86 30.60 6.91
C GLU A 671 -1.30 29.25 7.34
N GLN A 672 -0.45 29.22 8.38
CA GLN A 672 0.09 27.96 8.94
C GLN A 672 -1.03 27.04 9.48
N LEU A 673 -1.96 27.58 10.26
CA LEU A 673 -3.12 26.82 10.77
C LEU A 673 -4.02 26.35 9.61
N ALA A 674 -4.27 27.20 8.61
CA ALA A 674 -5.08 26.81 7.45
C ALA A 674 -4.44 25.69 6.64
N ALA A 675 -3.12 25.74 6.43
CA ALA A 675 -2.36 24.72 5.73
C ALA A 675 -2.45 23.37 6.46
N GLU A 676 -2.27 23.36 7.78
CA GLU A 676 -2.36 22.12 8.55
C GLU A 676 -3.79 21.58 8.64
N LEU A 677 -4.80 22.42 8.84
CA LEU A 677 -6.20 21.99 8.76
C LEU A 677 -6.53 21.40 7.38
N THR A 678 -6.05 22.04 6.31
CA THR A 678 -6.24 21.53 4.94
C THR A 678 -5.58 20.17 4.77
N ARG A 679 -4.35 19.98 5.28
CA ARG A 679 -3.65 18.67 5.29
C ARG A 679 -4.48 17.60 6.00
N GLN A 680 -4.98 17.91 7.20
CA GLN A 680 -5.81 16.99 7.99
C GLN A 680 -7.14 16.66 7.29
N PHE A 681 -7.76 17.64 6.63
CA PHE A 681 -9.00 17.46 5.86
C PHE A 681 -8.80 16.62 4.59
N GLU A 682 -7.74 16.88 3.83
CA GLU A 682 -7.38 16.06 2.67
C GLU A 682 -7.12 14.62 3.08
N ARG A 683 -6.44 14.44 4.21
CA ARG A 683 -6.19 13.11 4.78
C ARG A 683 -7.48 12.41 5.18
N PHE A 684 -8.39 13.12 5.85
CA PHE A 684 -9.73 12.62 6.15
C PHE A 684 -10.45 12.17 4.87
N CYS A 685 -10.44 12.96 3.81
CA CYS A 685 -11.08 12.61 2.54
C CYS A 685 -10.47 11.36 1.88
N LEU A 686 -9.15 11.14 2.03
CA LEU A 686 -8.48 9.93 1.54
C LEU A 686 -8.86 8.68 2.34
N ASP A 687 -9.05 8.83 3.65
CA ASP A 687 -9.45 7.75 4.55
C ASP A 687 -10.95 7.45 4.47
N HIS A 688 -11.75 8.43 4.06
CA HIS A 688 -13.20 8.38 3.93
C HIS A 688 -13.67 8.70 2.49
N PRO A 689 -13.38 7.86 1.49
CA PRO A 689 -13.76 8.14 0.11
C PRO A 689 -15.29 8.14 -0.07
N VAL A 690 -15.82 9.21 -0.67
CA VAL A 690 -17.24 9.34 -0.99
C VAL A 690 -17.69 8.33 -2.05
N ARG A 691 -18.96 7.91 -1.97
CA ARG A 691 -19.53 6.99 -2.97
C ARG A 691 -19.72 7.72 -4.31
N ARG A 692 -19.73 6.96 -5.40
CA ARG A 692 -20.00 7.52 -6.73
C ARG A 692 -21.37 8.20 -6.75
N GLY A 693 -21.40 9.48 -7.10
CA GLY A 693 -22.62 10.30 -7.16
C GLY A 693 -22.96 11.03 -5.86
N GLN A 694 -22.17 10.85 -4.80
CA GLN A 694 -22.26 11.63 -3.57
C GLN A 694 -21.40 12.90 -3.69
N GLU A 695 -21.85 14.00 -3.10
CA GLU A 695 -21.04 15.22 -3.02
C GLU A 695 -19.77 15.00 -2.18
N PRO A 696 -18.64 15.65 -2.52
CA PRO A 696 -17.45 15.65 -1.69
C PRO A 696 -17.73 16.27 -0.32
N TYR A 697 -16.95 15.85 0.67
CA TYR A 697 -16.93 16.57 1.95
C TYR A 697 -16.50 18.02 1.73
N ARG A 698 -16.97 18.91 2.60
CA ARG A 698 -16.50 20.31 2.67
C ARG A 698 -16.29 20.70 4.12
N ILE A 699 -15.32 21.58 4.37
CA ILE A 699 -15.16 22.20 5.68
C ILE A 699 -16.26 23.24 5.86
N SER A 700 -16.93 23.25 7.00
CA SER A 700 -17.89 24.29 7.38
C SER A 700 -18.04 24.32 8.89
N PRO A 701 -18.07 25.49 9.53
CA PRO A 701 -18.28 25.55 10.97
C PRO A 701 -19.75 25.27 11.32
N GLN A 702 -19.98 24.63 12.46
CA GLN A 702 -21.29 24.62 13.13
C GLN A 702 -21.54 25.90 13.93
N ASP A 703 -20.48 26.57 14.38
CA ASP A 703 -20.54 27.80 15.17
C ASP A 703 -19.67 28.90 14.56
N GLU A 704 -20.25 29.78 13.75
CA GLU A 704 -19.51 30.88 13.12
C GLU A 704 -19.01 31.93 14.13
N ARG A 705 -19.39 31.87 15.42
CA ARG A 705 -18.88 32.80 16.44
C ARG A 705 -17.35 32.72 16.56
N TRP A 706 -16.72 31.61 16.20
CA TRP A 706 -15.26 31.49 16.26
C TRP A 706 -14.53 32.37 15.23
N TYR A 707 -15.20 32.84 14.18
CA TYR A 707 -14.60 33.76 13.20
C TYR A 707 -14.08 35.05 13.86
N ARG A 708 -14.68 35.48 14.98
CA ARG A 708 -14.20 36.62 15.78
C ARG A 708 -12.98 36.30 16.64
N TRP A 709 -12.79 35.03 16.98
CA TRP A 709 -11.73 34.54 17.87
C TRP A 709 -10.46 34.15 17.12
N ALA A 710 -10.57 33.78 15.84
CA ALA A 710 -9.44 33.52 14.96
C ALA A 710 -9.62 34.27 13.62
N PRO A 711 -9.53 35.62 13.63
CA PRO A 711 -9.67 36.42 12.40
C PRO A 711 -8.56 36.07 11.40
N GLY A 712 -8.87 36.09 10.10
CA GLY A 712 -7.95 35.72 9.02
C GLY A 712 -8.02 34.23 8.62
N LEU A 713 -8.19 33.33 9.58
CA LEU A 713 -8.29 31.90 9.32
C LEU A 713 -9.49 31.50 8.42
N PRO A 714 -10.70 32.07 8.57
CA PRO A 714 -11.81 31.78 7.65
C PRO A 714 -11.52 32.16 6.19
N GLU A 715 -10.75 33.23 5.97
CA GLU A 715 -10.34 33.65 4.63
C GLU A 715 -9.29 32.68 4.07
N ALA A 716 -8.28 32.34 4.86
CA ALA A 716 -7.24 31.38 4.49
C ALA A 716 -7.79 29.98 4.16
N LEU A 717 -8.86 29.54 4.85
CA LEU A 717 -9.58 28.30 4.56
C LEU A 717 -10.62 28.42 3.43
N GLY A 718 -10.83 29.62 2.89
CA GLY A 718 -11.84 29.86 1.85
C GLY A 718 -13.30 29.68 2.32
N LEU A 719 -13.58 29.86 3.60
CA LEU A 719 -14.91 29.71 4.20
C LEU A 719 -15.80 30.95 4.03
N LEU A 720 -15.20 32.11 3.75
CA LEU A 720 -15.96 33.34 3.50
C LEU A 720 -16.70 33.24 2.16
N LYS A 721 -18.02 33.46 2.20
CA LYS A 721 -18.83 33.58 0.98
C LYS A 721 -18.30 34.75 0.16
N LYS A 722 -17.85 34.49 -1.07
CA LYS A 722 -17.58 35.56 -2.03
C LYS A 722 -18.89 36.36 -2.22
N PRO A 723 -18.88 37.69 -2.10
CA PRO A 723 -20.05 38.48 -2.43
C PRO A 723 -20.39 38.26 -3.92
N ASP A 724 -21.56 37.65 -4.13
CA ASP A 724 -22.36 37.55 -5.35
C ASP A 724 -21.67 37.21 -6.69
N GLN A 725 -21.75 35.93 -7.07
CA GLN A 725 -22.27 35.61 -8.40
C GLN A 725 -23.79 35.47 -8.24
N GLU A 726 -24.49 36.60 -8.44
CA GLU A 726 -25.94 36.61 -8.60
C GLU A 726 -26.38 35.54 -9.60
N GLU A 727 -27.48 34.87 -9.25
CA GLU A 727 -28.25 33.98 -10.11
C GLU A 727 -28.58 34.68 -11.44
N CYS A 728 -27.75 34.44 -12.47
CA CYS A 728 -28.15 34.63 -13.85
C CYS A 728 -29.04 33.46 -14.28
N SER A 729 -30.21 33.35 -13.64
CA SER A 729 -31.38 32.68 -14.19
C SER A 729 -32.54 33.68 -14.18
N ALA A 730 -32.35 34.79 -14.89
CA ALA A 730 -33.46 35.61 -15.36
C ALA A 730 -34.23 34.80 -16.40
N GLY A 731 -35.26 34.08 -15.95
CA GLY A 731 -36.33 33.60 -16.81
C GLY A 731 -37.14 34.81 -17.26
N GLU A 732 -36.85 35.33 -18.45
CA GLU A 732 -37.76 36.20 -19.19
C GLU A 732 -39.02 35.39 -19.53
N VAL A 733 -40.09 35.61 -18.76
CA VAL A 733 -41.45 35.25 -19.16
C VAL A 733 -42.13 36.53 -19.63
N ALA A 734 -42.22 36.70 -20.94
CA ALA A 734 -43.08 37.69 -21.58
C ALA A 734 -43.76 37.06 -22.80
N ASP A 735 -44.99 36.61 -22.53
CA ASP A 735 -46.23 36.84 -23.27
C ASP A 735 -46.46 36.30 -24.70
N GLY A 736 -47.66 35.74 -24.90
CA GLY A 736 -48.14 35.24 -26.19
C GLY A 736 -49.21 34.14 -26.11
N SER A 737 -50.42 34.48 -25.65
CA SER A 737 -51.64 33.65 -25.78
C SER A 737 -52.00 33.34 -27.25
N PRO A 738 -52.80 32.28 -27.57
CA PRO A 738 -54.27 32.46 -27.59
C PRO A 738 -55.16 31.21 -27.27
N SER A 739 -56.44 31.51 -26.97
CA SER A 739 -57.67 30.72 -27.25
C SER A 739 -57.96 29.49 -26.36
N GLU A 740 -58.85 29.59 -25.36
CA GLU A 740 -60.34 29.49 -25.37
C GLU A 740 -60.90 28.08 -25.09
N ALA A 741 -61.70 27.97 -24.01
CA ALA A 741 -62.95 27.18 -23.82
C ALA A 741 -63.05 26.67 -22.35
N VAL A 742 -63.67 27.44 -21.43
CA VAL A 742 -65.08 27.33 -21.00
C VAL A 742 -65.43 26.02 -20.28
N ALA A 743 -65.63 26.07 -18.96
CA ALA A 743 -66.94 25.88 -18.31
C ALA A 743 -66.83 25.72 -16.77
N GLN A 744 -67.42 26.71 -16.09
CA GLN A 744 -67.97 26.79 -14.72
C GLN A 744 -67.05 26.68 -13.51
#